data_AF-A0A355XWW6-F1
#
_entry.id   AF-A0A355XWW6-F1
#
_cell.length_a   1.000
_cell.length_b   1.000
_cell.length_c   1.000
_cell.angle_alpha   90.00
_cell.angle_beta   90.00
_cell.angle_gamma   90.00
#
_symmetry.space_group_name_H-M   'P 1'
#
loop_
_entity.id
_entity.type
_entity.pdbx_description
1 polymer ?
#
loop_
_entity_poly.entity_id
_entity_poly.type
_entity_poly.pdbx_seq_one_letter_code
_entity_poly.pdbx_strand_id
1 'polypeptide(L)'
;MNIRKHGISILIGLAITMAGYAFVYPHQQVDPRQQARRTQQGKGKQDGQRQQDKKTGGNKSVGNLNDLIIDEDSIPDSLLHPRWKIQRTVPLTYDDLDQGVLDLKRPEGLRYEVSYNDSLDRYVIGAKFGDSYLAAPFMMTTSEYLKWSGKHARDAYFRSKNDEIYEAKGKEKFDFADMHFDLGPAEKIFGPGGVRIRTQGTAELKFGATNKKIDNPSLPVRSRNKTTMDFDEKINLNVNGKVGDKVNMNLNYNTDATFDFDSQNMKLKYDGKEDEIVKLVEGGNISFPSNSSLVQGASSLFGLRTDLQFGKLKLQLVASQKKSSSKSVSSKGGTQLTPFEIDAADYEENRHFFLSQYFRNRYDAAMKTLPNLTTGVTINRVEIWVTNKTGTTNNTRNIVALTDLGENAKVSNAMWSAGGSPVPANNANTEYATVVGQLAEARDIDQTSTVLDGAGLVGGSDYEKLQSARLLSSSEYTVNTALGYVSLRTSLQTDQVLAIAYEYTYGGQTYQVGEFASDVTDVNKALFVKSLKNTSNNPQQGNWDLMMKNVYYLASSVEREKFRLDVKYQSDTTGVYLSYIPEQQVKDQTLIKFLGADRLDNNNKAHPNGYFDYVEGYTVSNGRVFFPEAEPFGSYLYDRLVSAGVPASKAASYAFTELYDSTKTVAKQIAEKDKFLLQGQYKGTSANVISLGAYNVPQGSVVVTAGGVTLTEGSDYSVDYSGGEVTILNQSIIDAGTAVNVSLESQSDYSQERKTMLGMNWQYDFSKNFQMSGTLQHLSEQALTTKVSMGSEPLNNTIWGLNLNWKHESQWLTNVLDKIP
;
A
#
# COMPACT_ATOMS: atom_id res chain seq x y z
N MET A 1 -54.42 5.36 -41.24
CA MET A 1 -52.93 5.47 -41.28
C MET A 1 -52.40 5.82 -39.89
N ASN A 2 -52.30 4.88 -38.92
CA ASN A 2 -51.80 5.21 -37.57
C ASN A 2 -51.29 4.05 -36.67
N ILE A 3 -50.92 2.88 -37.23
CA ILE A 3 -50.49 1.71 -36.44
C ILE A 3 -48.96 1.47 -36.46
N ARG A 4 -48.22 2.04 -37.43
CA ARG A 4 -46.77 1.81 -37.57
C ARG A 4 -45.85 2.51 -36.55
N LYS A 5 -46.34 3.47 -35.75
CA LYS A 5 -45.50 4.23 -34.78
C LYS A 5 -45.40 3.61 -33.39
N HIS A 6 -46.29 2.70 -32.98
CA HIS A 6 -46.29 2.16 -31.61
C HIS A 6 -45.53 0.83 -31.45
N GLY A 7 -45.37 0.05 -32.53
CA GLY A 7 -44.67 -1.25 -32.45
C GLY A 7 -43.18 -1.15 -32.14
N ILE A 8 -42.49 -0.11 -32.64
CA ILE A 8 -41.05 0.07 -32.45
C ILE A 8 -40.73 0.43 -30.99
N SER A 9 -41.50 1.33 -30.39
CA SER A 9 -41.34 1.71 -28.98
C SER A 9 -41.60 0.55 -28.01
N ILE A 10 -42.56 -0.32 -28.33
CA ILE A 10 -42.90 -1.49 -27.50
C ILE A 10 -41.84 -2.60 -27.63
N LEU A 11 -41.25 -2.81 -28.82
CA LEU A 11 -40.16 -3.76 -29.01
C LEU A 11 -38.85 -3.32 -28.34
N ILE A 12 -38.54 -2.01 -28.37
CA ILE A 12 -37.40 -1.45 -27.62
C ILE A 12 -37.64 -1.58 -26.11
N GLY A 13 -38.87 -1.34 -25.63
CA GLY A 13 -39.24 -1.56 -24.23
C GLY A 13 -39.10 -3.01 -23.78
N LEU A 14 -39.49 -3.98 -24.63
CA LEU A 14 -39.38 -5.42 -24.33
C LEU A 14 -37.92 -5.94 -24.32
N ALA A 15 -37.05 -5.39 -25.17
CA ALA A 15 -35.62 -5.71 -25.12
C ALA A 15 -34.97 -5.22 -23.82
N ILE A 16 -35.40 -4.06 -23.30
CA ILE A 16 -34.91 -3.49 -22.04
C ILE A 16 -35.45 -4.26 -20.82
N THR A 17 -36.71 -4.72 -20.84
CA THR A 17 -37.26 -5.49 -19.71
C THR A 17 -36.74 -6.92 -19.61
N MET A 18 -36.36 -7.57 -20.72
CA MET A 18 -35.70 -8.89 -20.64
C MET A 18 -34.26 -8.83 -20.10
N ALA A 19 -33.53 -7.72 -20.31
CA ALA A 19 -32.25 -7.50 -19.65
C ALA A 19 -32.40 -7.15 -18.15
N GLY A 20 -33.53 -6.56 -17.75
CA GLY A 20 -33.80 -6.12 -16.38
C GLY A 20 -33.92 -7.24 -15.34
N TYR A 21 -34.27 -8.47 -15.75
CA TYR A 21 -34.50 -9.59 -14.81
C TYR A 21 -33.22 -10.22 -14.22
N ALA A 22 -32.02 -9.81 -14.67
CA ALA A 22 -30.75 -10.20 -14.07
C ALA A 22 -30.14 -9.13 -13.13
N PHE A 23 -30.71 -7.91 -13.08
CA PHE A 23 -30.07 -6.75 -12.43
C PHE A 23 -31.03 -5.93 -11.54
N VAL A 24 -31.81 -6.57 -10.67
CA VAL A 24 -32.45 -5.89 -9.53
C VAL A 24 -32.39 -6.74 -8.25
N TYR A 25 -31.33 -6.54 -7.47
CA TYR A 25 -31.35 -6.73 -6.01
C TYR A 25 -30.81 -5.46 -5.36
N PRO A 26 -31.65 -4.62 -4.73
CA PRO A 26 -31.15 -3.52 -3.93
C PRO A 26 -30.46 -4.09 -2.68
N HIS A 27 -29.31 -3.51 -2.32
CA HIS A 27 -28.71 -3.70 -0.99
C HIS A 27 -29.68 -3.18 0.08
N GLN A 28 -30.51 -4.06 0.65
CA GLN A 28 -31.15 -3.80 1.93
C GLN A 28 -30.12 -4.05 3.03
N GLN A 29 -29.61 -2.97 3.65
CA GLN A 29 -28.95 -3.07 4.93
C GLN A 29 -29.95 -3.62 5.96
N VAL A 30 -29.77 -4.89 6.33
CA VAL A 30 -30.57 -5.54 7.37
C VAL A 30 -30.13 -4.99 8.72
N ASP A 31 -31.00 -4.20 9.37
CA ASP A 31 -30.80 -3.76 10.75
C ASP A 31 -30.70 -5.00 11.69
N PRO A 32 -29.55 -5.24 12.34
CA PRO A 32 -29.36 -6.41 13.21
C PRO A 32 -30.32 -6.46 14.41
N ARG A 33 -31.04 -5.38 14.71
CA ARG A 33 -31.91 -5.26 15.89
C ARG A 33 -33.27 -5.93 15.74
N GLN A 34 -33.71 -6.31 14.53
CA GLN A 34 -35.02 -6.96 14.35
C GLN A 34 -35.01 -8.50 14.47
N GLN A 35 -33.91 -9.18 14.13
CA GLN A 35 -33.85 -10.64 14.23
C GLN A 35 -33.88 -11.15 15.69
N ALA A 36 -33.41 -10.35 16.65
CA ALA A 36 -33.39 -10.70 18.07
C ALA A 36 -34.78 -10.93 18.71
N ARG A 37 -35.89 -10.55 18.05
CA ARG A 37 -37.26 -10.71 18.57
C ARG A 37 -38.05 -11.91 18.04
N ARG A 38 -37.57 -12.62 17.02
CA ARG A 38 -38.29 -13.80 16.48
C ARG A 38 -37.73 -15.16 16.92
N THR A 39 -36.52 -15.22 17.48
CA THR A 39 -35.87 -16.48 17.89
C THR A 39 -36.13 -16.86 19.36
N GLN A 40 -37.16 -16.29 20.00
CA GLN A 40 -37.46 -16.51 21.43
C GLN A 40 -38.75 -17.31 21.71
N GLN A 41 -39.45 -17.79 20.68
CA GLN A 41 -40.56 -18.74 20.79
C GLN A 41 -40.31 -19.93 19.85
N GLY A 42 -39.77 -21.02 20.39
CA GLY A 42 -39.47 -22.22 19.58
C GLY A 42 -38.30 -23.09 20.03
N LYS A 43 -38.08 -23.28 21.34
CA LYS A 43 -37.22 -24.36 21.86
C LYS A 43 -37.84 -25.02 23.07
N GLY A 44 -38.09 -26.33 22.96
CA GLY A 44 -38.56 -27.17 24.06
C GLY A 44 -38.31 -28.64 23.78
N LYS A 45 -37.22 -29.17 24.37
CA LYS A 45 -36.81 -30.60 24.39
C LYS A 45 -36.34 -31.14 23.02
N GLN A 46 -35.39 -32.07 22.93
CA GLN A 46 -34.81 -32.98 23.94
C GLN A 46 -33.30 -33.19 23.66
N ASP A 47 -32.53 -33.71 24.63
CA ASP A 47 -31.05 -33.68 24.61
C ASP A 47 -30.40 -34.98 25.13
N GLY A 48 -29.17 -35.28 24.66
CA GLY A 48 -28.31 -36.43 25.01
C GLY A 48 -28.68 -37.79 24.36
N GLN A 49 -27.78 -38.76 24.11
CA GLN A 49 -26.31 -38.92 24.25
C GLN A 49 -25.91 -40.15 23.33
N ARG A 50 -24.68 -40.62 23.08
CA ARG A 50 -23.33 -40.46 23.68
C ARG A 50 -22.19 -40.93 22.71
N GLN A 51 -21.02 -40.28 22.80
CA GLN A 51 -19.63 -40.81 22.71
C GLN A 51 -19.00 -41.53 21.48
N GLN A 52 -17.72 -41.20 21.29
CA GLN A 52 -16.71 -41.76 20.38
C GLN A 52 -15.70 -42.65 21.13
N ASP A 53 -14.94 -43.50 20.41
CA ASP A 53 -13.51 -43.89 20.61
C ASP A 53 -13.19 -45.13 19.71
N LYS A 54 -11.98 -45.46 19.21
CA LYS A 54 -10.64 -44.82 19.18
C LYS A 54 -9.69 -45.54 18.17
N LYS A 55 -8.63 -44.82 17.72
CA LYS A 55 -7.27 -45.28 17.29
C LYS A 55 -7.15 -46.22 16.05
N THR A 56 -6.30 -46.01 15.02
CA THR A 56 -4.86 -45.65 14.86
C THR A 56 -3.83 -46.75 15.19
N GLY A 57 -3.03 -47.14 14.18
CA GLY A 57 -1.80 -47.95 14.27
C GLY A 57 -1.30 -48.32 12.87
N GLY A 58 0.01 -48.41 12.61
CA GLY A 58 0.53 -48.64 11.24
C GLY A 58 1.94 -49.23 11.14
N ASN A 59 2.30 -49.65 9.92
CA ASN A 59 3.60 -50.06 9.35
C ASN A 59 4.62 -50.87 10.20
N LYS A 60 5.01 -52.06 9.69
CA LYS A 60 6.36 -52.29 9.11
C LYS A 60 6.50 -53.65 8.38
N SER A 61 7.62 -53.81 7.69
CA SER A 61 7.95 -54.84 6.68
C SER A 61 9.07 -55.82 7.13
N VAL A 62 9.53 -56.67 6.19
CA VAL A 62 10.63 -57.66 6.26
C VAL A 62 10.20 -59.01 6.89
N GLY A 63 10.56 -60.19 6.35
CA GLY A 63 11.31 -60.57 5.14
C GLY A 63 11.58 -62.09 5.11
N ASN A 64 11.80 -62.68 3.94
CA ASN A 64 12.00 -64.14 3.76
C ASN A 64 13.43 -64.63 4.05
N LEU A 65 13.58 -65.98 4.05
CA LEU A 65 14.76 -66.89 3.97
C LEU A 65 14.73 -67.88 5.17
N ASN A 66 14.76 -69.22 5.05
CA ASN A 66 15.02 -70.12 3.91
C ASN A 66 14.13 -71.39 3.92
N ASP A 67 13.91 -71.94 2.72
CA ASP A 67 13.70 -73.34 2.31
C ASP A 67 13.14 -74.41 3.26
N LEU A 68 12.07 -75.06 2.78
CA LEU A 68 12.14 -76.48 2.39
C LEU A 68 11.15 -76.72 1.24
N ILE A 69 11.66 -77.18 0.09
CA ILE A 69 10.83 -77.50 -1.08
C ILE A 69 10.16 -78.86 -0.86
N ILE A 70 8.83 -78.88 -0.96
CA ILE A 70 8.02 -80.06 -1.22
C ILE A 70 7.11 -79.69 -2.39
N ASP A 71 7.23 -80.40 -3.50
CA ASP A 71 6.36 -80.19 -4.67
C ASP A 71 4.95 -80.74 -4.38
N GLU A 72 4.01 -79.84 -4.10
CA GLU A 72 2.57 -80.07 -4.25
C GLU A 72 1.98 -79.06 -5.26
N ASP A 73 1.12 -79.54 -6.15
CA ASP A 73 0.56 -78.79 -7.28
C ASP A 73 -0.16 -77.49 -6.83
N SER A 74 0.51 -76.35 -6.97
CA SER A 74 -0.08 -75.05 -6.68
C SER A 74 -1.14 -74.66 -7.73
N ILE A 75 -2.41 -74.77 -7.36
CA ILE A 75 -3.55 -74.29 -8.16
C ILE A 75 -3.36 -72.78 -8.43
N PRO A 76 -3.41 -72.31 -9.69
CA PRO A 76 -3.22 -70.90 -10.00
C PRO A 76 -4.32 -70.03 -9.37
N ASP A 77 -3.93 -68.85 -8.88
CA ASP A 77 -4.80 -67.91 -8.16
C ASP A 77 -6.08 -67.53 -8.93
N SER A 78 -6.04 -67.56 -10.26
CA SER A 78 -7.21 -67.36 -11.13
C SER A 78 -8.33 -68.40 -10.99
N LEU A 79 -8.04 -69.58 -10.44
CA LEU A 79 -9.03 -70.62 -10.09
C LEU A 79 -9.50 -70.53 -8.64
N LEU A 80 -8.73 -69.89 -7.74
CA LEU A 80 -9.10 -69.65 -6.34
C LEU A 80 -9.91 -68.36 -6.17
N HIS A 81 -9.59 -67.32 -6.95
CA HIS A 81 -10.20 -65.99 -6.92
C HIS A 81 -10.62 -65.51 -8.32
N PRO A 82 -11.63 -66.14 -8.95
CA PRO A 82 -12.10 -65.72 -10.27
C PRO A 82 -12.65 -64.28 -10.24
N ARG A 83 -12.21 -63.43 -11.19
CA ARG A 83 -12.63 -62.02 -11.33
C ARG A 83 -14.15 -61.84 -11.41
N TRP A 84 -14.84 -62.84 -11.95
CA TRP A 84 -16.29 -62.94 -11.91
C TRP A 84 -16.63 -64.19 -11.11
N LYS A 85 -17.05 -64.01 -9.85
CA LYS A 85 -17.61 -65.10 -9.04
C LYS A 85 -18.85 -65.62 -9.76
N ILE A 86 -18.92 -66.91 -10.03
CA ILE A 86 -20.13 -67.55 -10.57
C ILE A 86 -21.14 -67.62 -9.43
N GLN A 87 -22.31 -66.98 -9.58
CA GLN A 87 -23.31 -66.98 -8.52
C GLN A 87 -23.76 -68.40 -8.19
N ARG A 88 -23.67 -68.77 -6.90
CA ARG A 88 -24.14 -70.06 -6.42
C ARG A 88 -25.67 -70.05 -6.36
N THR A 89 -26.30 -71.16 -6.73
CA THR A 89 -27.76 -71.34 -6.63
C THR A 89 -28.23 -71.45 -5.18
N VAL A 90 -27.35 -71.91 -4.29
CA VAL A 90 -27.54 -71.98 -2.83
C VAL A 90 -26.47 -71.11 -2.16
N PRO A 91 -26.84 -70.20 -1.25
CA PRO A 91 -25.88 -69.32 -0.60
C PRO A 91 -25.22 -70.06 0.57
N LEU A 92 -23.89 -70.04 0.62
CA LEU A 92 -23.10 -70.66 1.69
C LEU A 92 -22.32 -69.62 2.51
N THR A 93 -22.08 -68.46 1.92
CA THR A 93 -21.38 -67.32 2.52
C THR A 93 -22.19 -66.04 2.35
N TYR A 94 -21.84 -65.00 3.11
CA TYR A 94 -22.46 -63.68 3.01
C TYR A 94 -22.42 -63.10 1.58
N ASP A 95 -21.31 -63.31 0.86
CA ASP A 95 -21.11 -62.86 -0.51
C ASP A 95 -22.09 -63.49 -1.51
N ASP A 96 -22.57 -64.73 -1.25
CA ASP A 96 -23.50 -65.43 -2.15
C ASP A 96 -24.94 -64.86 -2.13
N LEU A 97 -25.20 -63.86 -1.28
CA LEU A 97 -26.48 -63.14 -1.21
C LEU A 97 -26.54 -61.90 -2.12
N ASP A 98 -25.39 -61.34 -2.48
CA ASP A 98 -25.29 -60.23 -3.42
C ASP A 98 -25.35 -60.79 -4.86
N GLN A 99 -26.27 -60.30 -5.70
CA GLN A 99 -26.37 -60.74 -7.11
C GLN A 99 -25.63 -59.76 -8.05
N GLY A 100 -24.81 -60.31 -8.95
CA GLY A 100 -24.10 -59.57 -9.99
C GLY A 100 -25.01 -59.11 -11.13
N VAL A 101 -24.63 -58.01 -11.79
CA VAL A 101 -25.41 -57.39 -12.89
C VAL A 101 -25.43 -58.28 -14.16
N LEU A 102 -24.47 -59.19 -14.29
CA LEU A 102 -24.35 -60.14 -15.39
C LEU A 102 -25.01 -61.50 -15.10
N ASP A 103 -25.51 -61.72 -13.88
CA ASP A 103 -26.15 -62.98 -13.50
C ASP A 103 -27.57 -63.07 -14.08
N LEU A 104 -27.96 -64.29 -14.46
CA LEU A 104 -29.32 -64.57 -14.90
C LEU A 104 -30.35 -64.21 -13.81
N LYS A 105 -31.39 -63.46 -14.20
CA LYS A 105 -32.51 -63.16 -13.30
C LYS A 105 -33.15 -64.48 -12.84
N ARG A 106 -33.32 -64.62 -11.53
CA ARG A 106 -33.93 -65.83 -10.96
C ARG A 106 -35.41 -65.95 -11.35
N PRO A 107 -35.92 -67.17 -11.60
CA PRO A 107 -37.35 -67.41 -11.78
C PRO A 107 -38.16 -66.87 -10.60
N GLU A 108 -39.41 -66.47 -10.82
CA GLU A 108 -40.18 -65.77 -9.79
C GLU A 108 -40.40 -66.60 -8.51
N GLY A 109 -40.54 -67.93 -8.65
CA GLY A 109 -40.62 -68.88 -7.52
C GLY A 109 -39.29 -69.24 -6.86
N LEU A 110 -38.18 -68.54 -7.18
CA LEU A 110 -36.82 -68.79 -6.67
C LEU A 110 -36.18 -67.53 -6.04
N ARG A 111 -36.98 -66.53 -5.70
CA ARG A 111 -36.54 -65.33 -4.97
C ARG A 111 -36.22 -65.69 -3.51
N TYR A 112 -35.18 -65.07 -2.94
CA TYR A 112 -34.95 -65.18 -1.50
C TYR A 112 -35.98 -64.33 -0.76
N GLU A 113 -36.69 -64.96 0.18
CA GLU A 113 -37.53 -64.26 1.15
C GLU A 113 -36.72 -64.04 2.44
N VAL A 114 -36.91 -62.89 3.07
CA VAL A 114 -36.38 -62.59 4.40
C VAL A 114 -37.52 -62.73 5.40
N SER A 115 -37.42 -63.67 6.32
CA SER A 115 -38.38 -63.86 7.41
C SER A 115 -37.68 -63.77 8.76
N TYR A 116 -38.27 -63.07 9.72
CA TYR A 116 -37.72 -62.97 11.07
C TYR A 116 -38.28 -64.11 11.95
N ASN A 117 -37.41 -64.80 12.68
CA ASN A 117 -37.78 -65.89 13.58
C ASN A 117 -37.59 -65.45 15.04
N ASP A 118 -38.69 -65.09 15.70
CA ASP A 118 -38.73 -64.63 17.10
C ASP A 118 -38.06 -65.61 18.06
N SER A 119 -38.26 -66.92 17.89
CA SER A 119 -37.71 -67.95 18.78
C SER A 119 -36.20 -68.10 18.70
N LEU A 120 -35.57 -67.58 17.63
CA LEU A 120 -34.12 -67.64 17.42
C LEU A 120 -33.44 -66.26 17.47
N ASP A 121 -34.20 -65.15 17.48
CA ASP A 121 -33.70 -63.77 17.30
C ASP A 121 -32.80 -63.65 16.04
N ARG A 122 -33.24 -64.23 14.93
CA ARG A 122 -32.49 -64.21 13.65
C ARG A 122 -33.39 -63.91 12.46
N TYR A 123 -32.84 -63.18 11.50
CA TYR A 123 -33.39 -63.06 10.17
C TYR A 123 -32.96 -64.26 9.33
N VAL A 124 -33.93 -65.04 8.90
CA VAL A 124 -33.80 -66.26 8.10
C VAL A 124 -34.04 -65.89 6.64
N ILE A 125 -32.99 -66.00 5.83
CA ILE A 125 -32.94 -65.62 4.41
C ILE A 125 -32.83 -66.90 3.57
N GLY A 126 -33.80 -67.16 2.70
CA GLY A 126 -33.78 -68.37 1.88
C GLY A 126 -34.86 -68.40 0.81
N ALA A 127 -34.71 -69.30 -0.17
CA ALA A 127 -35.73 -69.56 -1.19
C ALA A 127 -36.66 -70.67 -0.69
N LYS A 128 -37.96 -70.40 -0.64
CA LYS A 128 -39.01 -71.37 -0.28
C LYS A 128 -39.69 -71.91 -1.53
N PHE A 129 -40.15 -73.16 -1.46
CA PHE A 129 -41.05 -73.76 -2.42
C PHE A 129 -42.15 -74.50 -1.66
N GLY A 130 -43.37 -73.95 -1.69
CA GLY A 130 -44.38 -74.27 -0.67
C GLY A 130 -43.87 -73.86 0.73
N ASP A 131 -44.16 -74.68 1.73
CA ASP A 131 -43.80 -74.41 3.14
C ASP A 131 -42.35 -74.84 3.50
N SER A 132 -41.59 -75.38 2.55
CA SER A 132 -40.22 -75.86 2.77
C SER A 132 -39.18 -74.97 2.10
N TYR A 133 -38.04 -74.77 2.76
CA TYR A 133 -36.87 -74.16 2.14
C TYR A 133 -36.20 -75.13 1.16
N LEU A 134 -35.82 -74.64 -0.02
CA LEU A 134 -35.15 -75.43 -1.07
C LEU A 134 -33.72 -75.85 -0.69
N ALA A 135 -33.11 -75.13 0.25
CA ALA A 135 -31.80 -75.42 0.84
C ALA A 135 -31.73 -74.84 2.26
N ALA A 136 -30.68 -75.16 3.03
CA ALA A 136 -30.47 -74.58 4.35
C ALA A 136 -30.47 -73.03 4.28
N PRO A 137 -31.35 -72.34 5.02
CA PRO A 137 -31.45 -70.89 4.93
C PRO A 137 -30.31 -70.19 5.68
N PHE A 138 -29.87 -69.05 5.16
CA PHE A 138 -28.82 -68.24 5.78
C PHE A 138 -29.42 -67.41 6.92
N MET A 139 -28.82 -67.46 8.11
CA MET A 139 -29.33 -66.74 9.28
C MET A 139 -28.41 -65.59 9.68
N MET A 140 -28.98 -64.39 9.84
CA MET A 140 -28.28 -63.20 10.31
C MET A 140 -28.82 -62.74 11.66
N THR A 141 -27.96 -62.19 12.51
CA THR A 141 -28.41 -61.35 13.64
C THR A 141 -29.07 -60.08 13.13
N THR A 142 -29.93 -59.48 13.95
CA THR A 142 -30.53 -58.16 13.67
C THR A 142 -29.47 -57.10 13.32
N SER A 143 -28.29 -57.14 13.95
CA SER A 143 -27.19 -56.21 13.68
C SER A 143 -26.52 -56.40 12.31
N GLU A 144 -26.45 -57.64 11.82
CA GLU A 144 -25.88 -57.98 10.51
C GLU A 144 -26.88 -57.68 9.40
N TYR A 145 -28.15 -58.02 9.61
CA TYR A 145 -29.23 -57.70 8.67
C TYR A 145 -29.37 -56.19 8.44
N LEU A 146 -29.27 -55.37 9.48
CA LEU A 146 -29.30 -53.90 9.36
C LEU A 146 -28.08 -53.35 8.58
N LYS A 147 -26.90 -53.97 8.73
CA LYS A 147 -25.70 -53.62 7.94
C LYS A 147 -25.85 -54.02 6.47
N TRP A 148 -26.34 -55.23 6.20
CA TRP A 148 -26.55 -55.77 4.85
C TRP A 148 -27.60 -54.99 4.06
N SER A 149 -28.77 -54.75 4.67
CA SER A 149 -29.85 -53.94 4.07
C SER A 149 -29.46 -52.48 3.90
N GLY A 150 -28.74 -51.90 4.87
CA GLY A 150 -28.19 -50.54 4.77
C GLY A 150 -27.13 -50.39 3.67
N LYS A 151 -26.33 -51.43 3.39
CA LYS A 151 -25.41 -51.47 2.23
C LYS A 151 -26.22 -51.48 0.94
N HIS A 152 -27.15 -52.41 0.78
CA HIS A 152 -28.01 -52.53 -0.40
C HIS A 152 -28.78 -51.25 -0.72
N ALA A 153 -29.33 -50.57 0.28
CA ALA A 153 -30.05 -49.31 0.10
C ALA A 153 -29.15 -48.18 -0.44
N ARG A 154 -27.90 -48.08 0.03
CA ARG A 154 -26.92 -47.12 -0.51
C ARG A 154 -26.50 -47.49 -1.92
N ASP A 155 -26.18 -48.75 -2.18
CA ASP A 155 -25.75 -49.20 -3.50
C ASP A 155 -26.86 -49.01 -4.55
N ALA A 156 -28.12 -49.25 -4.18
CA ALA A 156 -29.29 -48.95 -5.02
C ALA A 156 -29.47 -47.44 -5.26
N TYR A 157 -29.30 -46.60 -4.23
CA TYR A 157 -29.39 -45.14 -4.35
C TYR A 157 -28.28 -44.55 -5.24
N PHE A 158 -27.04 -45.02 -5.10
CA PHE A 158 -25.95 -44.58 -5.96
C PHE A 158 -26.08 -45.09 -7.40
N ARG A 159 -26.62 -46.30 -7.61
CA ARG A 159 -26.98 -46.79 -8.95
C ARG A 159 -28.05 -45.92 -9.59
N SER A 160 -29.18 -45.67 -8.93
CA SER A 160 -30.24 -44.83 -9.50
C SER A 160 -29.78 -43.39 -9.77
N LYS A 161 -28.92 -42.82 -8.92
CA LYS A 161 -28.28 -41.53 -9.20
C LYS A 161 -27.31 -41.57 -10.38
N ASN A 162 -26.56 -42.66 -10.55
CA ASN A 162 -25.65 -42.82 -11.69
C ASN A 162 -26.41 -43.06 -13.01
N ASP A 163 -27.54 -43.78 -12.95
CA ASP A 163 -28.46 -43.98 -14.08
C ASP A 163 -29.13 -42.66 -14.47
N GLU A 164 -29.59 -41.85 -13.50
CA GLU A 164 -30.11 -40.49 -13.72
C GLU A 164 -29.07 -39.57 -14.38
N ILE A 165 -27.80 -39.65 -13.96
CA ILE A 165 -26.67 -38.95 -14.60
C ILE A 165 -26.38 -39.48 -16.01
N TYR A 166 -26.55 -40.78 -16.27
CA TYR A 166 -26.33 -41.37 -17.59
C TYR A 166 -27.47 -41.07 -18.57
N GLU A 167 -28.72 -41.06 -18.12
CA GLU A 167 -29.86 -40.60 -18.92
C GLU A 167 -29.78 -39.10 -19.23
N ALA A 168 -29.30 -38.28 -18.28
CA ALA A 168 -29.03 -36.86 -18.51
C ALA A 168 -27.95 -36.64 -19.59
N LYS A 169 -26.83 -37.39 -19.53
CA LYS A 169 -25.78 -37.37 -20.56
C LYS A 169 -26.28 -37.68 -21.98
N GLY A 170 -27.40 -38.40 -22.12
CA GLY A 170 -28.02 -38.69 -23.41
C GLY A 170 -28.86 -37.55 -24.01
N LYS A 171 -29.16 -36.48 -23.26
CA LYS A 171 -30.08 -35.40 -23.68
C LYS A 171 -29.47 -34.01 -23.76
N GLU A 172 -28.25 -33.80 -23.26
CA GLU A 172 -27.63 -32.47 -23.21
C GLU A 172 -26.86 -32.12 -24.50
N LYS A 173 -27.54 -31.38 -25.39
CA LYS A 173 -26.89 -30.46 -26.36
C LYS A 173 -26.60 -29.08 -25.73
N PHE A 174 -26.46 -28.99 -24.41
CA PHE A 174 -26.15 -27.76 -23.68
C PHE A 174 -24.65 -27.72 -23.36
N ASP A 175 -23.87 -27.19 -24.30
CA ASP A 175 -22.49 -26.81 -24.04
C ASP A 175 -22.46 -25.37 -23.49
N PHE A 176 -22.03 -25.19 -22.24
CA PHE A 176 -21.88 -23.88 -21.62
C PHE A 176 -20.78 -23.02 -22.29
N ALA A 177 -19.89 -23.63 -23.08
CA ALA A 177 -18.76 -22.96 -23.73
C ALA A 177 -19.05 -22.40 -25.15
N ASP A 178 -20.04 -22.91 -25.89
CA ASP A 178 -20.45 -22.36 -27.20
C ASP A 178 -21.98 -22.55 -27.44
N MET A 179 -22.80 -21.75 -26.74
CA MET A 179 -24.26 -21.79 -26.86
C MET A 179 -24.75 -21.13 -28.16
N HIS A 180 -25.71 -21.75 -28.87
CA HIS A 180 -26.28 -21.22 -30.11
C HIS A 180 -27.83 -21.19 -30.09
N PHE A 181 -28.43 -20.08 -30.53
CA PHE A 181 -29.89 -19.91 -30.60
C PHE A 181 -30.33 -19.19 -31.88
N ASP A 182 -31.43 -19.60 -32.49
CA ASP A 182 -32.00 -18.94 -33.68
C ASP A 182 -32.75 -17.64 -33.32
N LEU A 183 -32.55 -16.57 -34.09
CA LEU A 183 -33.19 -15.27 -33.84
C LEU A 183 -34.65 -15.17 -34.32
N GLY A 184 -35.07 -16.03 -35.25
CA GLY A 184 -36.38 -15.94 -35.89
C GLY A 184 -36.68 -14.53 -36.42
N PRO A 185 -37.82 -13.88 -36.06
CA PRO A 185 -38.16 -12.55 -36.56
C PRO A 185 -37.15 -11.42 -36.27
N ALA A 186 -36.29 -11.58 -35.26
CA ALA A 186 -35.31 -10.58 -34.86
C ALA A 186 -34.10 -10.48 -35.82
N GLU A 187 -33.92 -11.46 -36.71
CA GLU A 187 -32.88 -11.51 -37.74
C GLU A 187 -32.94 -10.30 -38.70
N LYS A 188 -34.13 -9.67 -38.84
CA LYS A 188 -34.31 -8.42 -39.61
C LYS A 188 -33.67 -7.17 -38.99
N ILE A 189 -33.34 -7.21 -37.69
CA ILE A 189 -32.77 -6.08 -36.95
C ILE A 189 -31.27 -6.32 -36.72
N PHE A 190 -30.91 -7.52 -36.29
CA PHE A 190 -29.54 -7.89 -35.90
C PHE A 190 -28.73 -8.61 -36.99
N GLY A 191 -29.38 -8.97 -38.10
CA GLY A 191 -28.78 -9.70 -39.22
C GLY A 191 -28.68 -11.21 -39.01
N PRO A 192 -28.23 -11.95 -40.05
CA PRO A 192 -28.14 -13.40 -40.03
C PRO A 192 -27.00 -13.91 -39.14
N GLY A 193 -27.16 -15.14 -38.62
CA GLY A 193 -26.09 -15.85 -37.90
C GLY A 193 -26.39 -16.28 -36.46
N GLY A 194 -27.62 -16.07 -35.97
CA GLY A 194 -28.04 -16.54 -34.64
C GLY A 194 -27.44 -15.76 -33.47
N VAL A 195 -27.81 -16.14 -32.25
CA VAL A 195 -27.10 -15.79 -31.02
C VAL A 195 -26.01 -16.84 -30.85
N ARG A 196 -24.78 -16.41 -30.58
CA ARG A 196 -23.66 -17.28 -30.22
C ARG A 196 -22.99 -16.73 -28.97
N ILE A 197 -22.91 -17.51 -27.90
CA ILE A 197 -22.25 -17.09 -26.66
C ILE A 197 -21.12 -18.07 -26.37
N ARG A 198 -19.89 -17.55 -26.38
CA ARG A 198 -18.69 -18.28 -26.02
C ARG A 198 -18.22 -17.87 -24.63
N THR A 199 -18.01 -18.85 -23.75
CA THR A 199 -17.46 -18.61 -22.42
C THR A 199 -16.11 -19.31 -22.29
N GLN A 200 -15.15 -18.65 -21.65
CA GLN A 200 -13.78 -19.13 -21.44
C GLN A 200 -13.28 -18.68 -20.08
N GLY A 201 -12.39 -19.45 -19.45
CA GLY A 201 -11.79 -19.12 -18.16
C GLY A 201 -12.17 -20.12 -17.05
N THR A 202 -12.08 -19.69 -15.81
CA THR A 202 -12.23 -20.52 -14.61
C THR A 202 -13.03 -19.80 -13.53
N ALA A 203 -13.92 -20.52 -12.86
CA ALA A 203 -14.55 -20.08 -11.62
C ALA A 203 -14.26 -21.09 -10.51
N GLU A 204 -13.47 -20.69 -9.52
CA GLU A 204 -13.19 -21.44 -8.31
C GLU A 204 -13.98 -20.83 -7.14
N LEU A 205 -14.69 -21.66 -6.39
CA LEU A 205 -15.44 -21.26 -5.19
C LEU A 205 -14.92 -22.06 -4.00
N LYS A 206 -14.29 -21.40 -3.03
CA LYS A 206 -13.76 -22.02 -1.82
C LYS A 206 -14.71 -21.78 -0.67
N PHE A 207 -15.28 -22.88 -0.15
CA PHE A 207 -16.08 -22.87 1.07
C PHE A 207 -15.25 -23.43 2.22
N GLY A 208 -14.90 -22.59 3.18
CA GLY A 208 -14.16 -22.94 4.39
C GLY A 208 -14.97 -22.73 5.66
N ALA A 209 -14.56 -23.38 6.75
CA ALA A 209 -15.06 -23.09 8.08
C ALA A 209 -13.91 -23.12 9.09
N THR A 210 -13.46 -21.94 9.51
CA THR A 210 -12.36 -21.79 10.46
C THR A 210 -12.93 -21.63 11.87
N ASN A 211 -12.75 -22.66 12.71
CA ASN A 211 -12.93 -22.51 14.14
C ASN A 211 -11.62 -22.01 14.77
N LYS A 212 -11.65 -20.82 15.38
CA LYS A 212 -10.54 -20.27 16.16
C LYS A 212 -10.91 -20.27 17.64
N LYS A 213 -10.19 -21.09 18.41
CA LYS A 213 -10.19 -21.06 19.87
C LYS A 213 -8.99 -20.25 20.36
N ILE A 214 -9.24 -19.29 21.24
CA ILE A 214 -8.23 -18.42 21.87
C ILE A 214 -8.40 -18.54 23.39
N ASP A 215 -7.50 -19.27 24.03
CA ASP A 215 -7.50 -19.47 25.49
C ASP A 215 -6.87 -18.28 26.25
N ASN A 216 -7.27 -17.06 25.88
CA ASN A 216 -6.88 -15.84 26.58
C ASN A 216 -7.94 -15.47 27.64
N PRO A 217 -7.59 -15.46 28.95
CA PRO A 217 -8.54 -15.14 30.02
C PRO A 217 -9.08 -13.70 29.98
N SER A 218 -8.38 -12.74 29.36
CA SER A 218 -8.88 -11.35 29.25
C SER A 218 -10.03 -11.20 28.25
N LEU A 219 -10.18 -12.14 27.31
CA LEU A 219 -11.32 -12.16 26.40
C LEU A 219 -12.57 -12.72 27.11
N PRO A 220 -13.77 -12.14 26.89
CA PRO A 220 -15.03 -12.75 27.33
C PRO A 220 -15.18 -14.16 26.76
N VAL A 221 -15.73 -15.10 27.54
CA VAL A 221 -15.84 -16.53 27.16
C VAL A 221 -16.52 -16.72 25.80
N ARG A 222 -17.56 -15.93 25.49
CA ARG A 222 -18.25 -15.91 24.18
C ARG A 222 -17.36 -15.55 22.97
N SER A 223 -16.24 -14.89 23.21
CA SER A 223 -15.28 -14.42 22.20
C SER A 223 -14.03 -15.31 22.13
N ARG A 224 -13.89 -16.29 23.03
CA ARG A 224 -12.77 -17.25 23.04
C ARG A 224 -12.94 -18.41 22.05
N ASN A 225 -14.14 -18.67 21.55
CA ASN A 225 -14.41 -19.70 20.56
C ASN A 225 -15.27 -19.08 19.46
N LYS A 226 -14.68 -18.80 18.29
CA LYS A 226 -15.37 -18.23 17.13
C LYS A 226 -15.20 -19.15 15.93
N THR A 227 -16.31 -19.72 15.47
CA THR A 227 -16.40 -20.29 14.12
C THR A 227 -16.71 -19.16 13.14
N THR A 228 -15.91 -19.03 12.09
CA THR A 228 -16.17 -18.13 10.96
C THR A 228 -16.29 -19.00 9.72
N MET A 229 -17.36 -18.80 8.94
CA MET A 229 -17.46 -19.38 7.59
C MET A 229 -16.63 -18.50 6.67
N ASP A 230 -15.81 -19.14 5.84
CA ASP A 230 -14.95 -18.49 4.87
C ASP A 230 -15.49 -18.80 3.47
N PHE A 231 -15.53 -17.79 2.62
CA PHE A 231 -16.08 -17.89 1.27
C PHE A 231 -15.27 -17.00 0.34
N ASP A 232 -14.44 -17.63 -0.49
CA ASP A 232 -13.52 -17.00 -1.43
C ASP A 232 -13.93 -17.37 -2.86
N GLU A 233 -14.27 -16.35 -3.67
CA GLU A 233 -14.69 -16.48 -5.06
C GLU A 233 -13.57 -16.02 -6.00
N LYS A 234 -12.99 -16.96 -6.75
CA LYS A 234 -11.96 -16.72 -7.77
C LYS A 234 -12.52 -16.97 -9.15
N ILE A 235 -13.17 -15.95 -9.69
CA ILE A 235 -13.81 -15.96 -11.00
C ILE A 235 -12.91 -15.17 -11.95
N ASN A 236 -12.38 -15.82 -12.97
CA ASN A 236 -11.68 -15.23 -14.11
C ASN A 236 -12.36 -15.74 -15.38
N LEU A 237 -13.30 -14.96 -15.91
CA LEU A 237 -14.24 -15.35 -16.95
C LEU A 237 -14.21 -14.34 -18.11
N ASN A 238 -13.98 -14.84 -19.31
CA ASN A 238 -14.16 -14.10 -20.56
C ASN A 238 -15.38 -14.63 -21.31
N VAL A 239 -16.31 -13.75 -21.67
CA VAL A 239 -17.54 -14.08 -22.40
C VAL A 239 -17.59 -13.25 -23.68
N ASN A 240 -17.58 -13.93 -24.84
CA ASN A 240 -17.86 -13.30 -26.12
C ASN A 240 -19.23 -13.73 -26.65
N GLY A 241 -20.20 -12.82 -26.58
CA GLY A 241 -21.50 -12.94 -27.24
C GLY A 241 -21.47 -12.30 -28.64
N LYS A 242 -22.08 -12.95 -29.63
CA LYS A 242 -22.43 -12.35 -30.92
C LYS A 242 -23.91 -12.59 -31.19
N VAL A 243 -24.58 -11.60 -31.77
CA VAL A 243 -26.00 -11.68 -32.13
C VAL A 243 -26.15 -11.17 -33.56
N GLY A 244 -26.36 -12.10 -34.48
CA GLY A 244 -26.35 -11.86 -35.93
C GLY A 244 -24.99 -11.37 -36.44
N ASP A 245 -25.02 -10.47 -37.42
CA ASP A 245 -23.82 -9.82 -37.98
C ASP A 245 -23.51 -8.45 -37.36
N LYS A 246 -24.44 -7.87 -36.57
CA LYS A 246 -24.33 -6.51 -36.05
C LYS A 246 -23.89 -6.37 -34.60
N VAL A 247 -24.23 -7.30 -33.72
CA VAL A 247 -24.03 -7.13 -32.27
C VAL A 247 -22.92 -8.03 -31.75
N ASN A 248 -22.01 -7.44 -31.00
CA ASN A 248 -20.90 -8.10 -30.32
C ASN A 248 -20.85 -7.64 -28.87
N MET A 249 -20.81 -8.58 -27.94
CA MET A 249 -20.68 -8.36 -26.50
C MET A 249 -19.39 -9.03 -26.05
N ASN A 250 -18.53 -8.27 -25.38
CA ASN A 250 -17.35 -8.79 -24.70
C ASN A 250 -17.50 -8.45 -23.20
N LEU A 251 -17.39 -9.44 -22.34
CA LEU A 251 -17.36 -9.28 -20.89
C LEU A 251 -16.15 -10.02 -20.35
N ASN A 252 -15.23 -9.29 -19.74
CA ASN A 252 -14.13 -9.84 -18.97
C ASN A 252 -14.39 -9.54 -17.49
N TYR A 253 -14.48 -10.59 -16.68
CA TYR A 253 -14.76 -10.49 -15.24
C TYR A 253 -13.69 -11.24 -14.45
N ASN A 254 -12.93 -10.53 -13.62
CA ASN A 254 -11.81 -11.09 -12.87
C ASN A 254 -11.81 -10.60 -11.41
N THR A 255 -12.13 -11.48 -10.46
CA THR A 255 -12.15 -11.13 -9.02
C THR A 255 -10.77 -11.00 -8.39
N ASP A 256 -9.72 -11.53 -9.04
CA ASP A 256 -8.32 -11.37 -8.63
C ASP A 256 -7.65 -10.12 -9.26
N ALA A 257 -8.39 -9.29 -10.00
CA ALA A 257 -7.86 -8.06 -10.59
C ALA A 257 -7.58 -6.97 -9.54
N THR A 258 -6.44 -6.30 -9.64
CA THR A 258 -6.02 -5.25 -8.69
C THR A 258 -6.80 -3.94 -8.81
N PHE A 259 -7.52 -3.72 -9.93
CA PHE A 259 -8.30 -2.51 -10.19
C PHE A 259 -9.72 -2.81 -10.67
N ASP A 260 -10.68 -1.98 -10.24
CA ASP A 260 -12.10 -2.09 -10.59
C ASP A 260 -12.42 -2.01 -12.10
N PHE A 261 -11.53 -1.45 -12.92
CA PHE A 261 -11.75 -1.38 -14.38
C PHE A 261 -11.41 -2.71 -15.10
N ASP A 262 -10.47 -3.48 -14.55
CA ASP A 262 -10.08 -4.80 -15.05
C ASP A 262 -10.94 -5.92 -14.44
N SER A 263 -11.50 -5.71 -13.25
CA SER A 263 -12.41 -6.67 -12.62
C SER A 263 -13.76 -6.77 -13.36
N GLN A 264 -14.19 -5.71 -14.05
CA GLN A 264 -15.48 -5.61 -14.75
C GLN A 264 -15.38 -4.84 -16.08
N ASN A 265 -14.64 -5.38 -17.06
CA ASN A 265 -14.60 -4.79 -18.40
C ASN A 265 -15.72 -5.36 -19.27
N MET A 266 -16.77 -4.57 -19.51
CA MET A 266 -17.92 -4.95 -20.32
C MET A 266 -18.03 -4.01 -21.52
N LYS A 267 -18.00 -4.54 -22.74
CA LYS A 267 -18.23 -3.79 -23.96
C LYS A 267 -19.30 -4.46 -24.83
N LEU A 268 -20.48 -3.85 -24.87
CA LEU A 268 -21.50 -4.11 -25.88
C LEU A 268 -21.28 -3.19 -27.08
N LYS A 269 -21.33 -3.72 -28.29
CA LYS A 269 -21.15 -2.99 -29.55
C LYS A 269 -22.22 -3.39 -30.56
N TYR A 270 -22.88 -2.42 -31.17
CA TYR A 270 -23.74 -2.55 -32.34
C TYR A 270 -23.07 -1.83 -33.52
N ASP A 271 -22.75 -2.57 -34.58
CA ASP A 271 -22.27 -2.03 -35.86
C ASP A 271 -23.43 -1.90 -36.85
N GLY A 272 -23.70 -0.68 -37.30
CA GLY A 272 -24.70 -0.39 -38.33
C GLY A 272 -24.15 -0.55 -39.75
N LYS A 273 -25.02 -0.86 -40.71
CA LYS A 273 -24.62 -1.06 -42.12
C LYS A 273 -24.33 0.27 -42.84
N GLU A 274 -23.73 0.21 -44.03
CA GLU A 274 -23.30 1.40 -44.78
C GLU A 274 -24.44 2.39 -45.09
N ASP A 275 -25.68 1.90 -45.24
CA ASP A 275 -26.87 2.73 -45.48
C ASP A 275 -27.58 3.21 -44.19
N GLU A 276 -27.15 2.77 -43.01
CA GLU A 276 -27.85 3.06 -41.74
C GLU A 276 -27.37 4.37 -41.12
N ILE A 277 -28.29 5.19 -40.57
CA ILE A 277 -27.93 6.47 -39.92
C ILE A 277 -27.13 6.22 -38.64
N VAL A 278 -27.52 5.21 -37.86
CA VAL A 278 -26.77 4.77 -36.68
C VAL A 278 -25.60 3.93 -37.18
N LYS A 279 -24.37 4.41 -37.01
CA LYS A 279 -23.15 3.68 -37.39
C LYS A 279 -22.63 2.80 -36.27
N LEU A 280 -22.68 3.31 -35.05
CA LEU A 280 -22.15 2.63 -33.87
C LEU A 280 -23.04 2.93 -32.67
N VAL A 281 -23.32 1.91 -31.87
CA VAL A 281 -23.73 2.10 -30.47
C VAL A 281 -22.81 1.26 -29.60
N GLU A 282 -22.15 1.87 -28.63
CA GLU A 282 -21.35 1.15 -27.63
C GLU A 282 -21.93 1.36 -26.23
N GLY A 283 -21.86 0.32 -25.39
CA GLY A 283 -22.31 0.36 -24.01
C GLY A 283 -21.34 -0.35 -23.07
N GLY A 284 -21.17 0.21 -21.87
CA GLY A 284 -20.16 -0.19 -20.90
C GLY A 284 -18.85 0.58 -21.10
N ASN A 285 -17.73 -0.10 -21.18
CA ASN A 285 -16.40 0.47 -21.38
C ASN A 285 -16.26 1.05 -22.81
N ILE A 286 -16.30 2.38 -22.91
CA ILE A 286 -16.25 3.15 -24.15
C ILE A 286 -15.06 4.13 -24.15
N SER A 287 -14.75 4.66 -25.33
CA SER A 287 -13.80 5.77 -25.50
C SER A 287 -14.44 6.92 -26.27
N PHE A 288 -14.09 8.15 -25.89
CA PHE A 288 -14.48 9.37 -26.59
C PHE A 288 -13.22 10.08 -27.12
N PRO A 289 -12.63 9.60 -28.23
CA PRO A 289 -11.55 10.32 -28.89
C PRO A 289 -12.03 11.69 -29.35
N SER A 290 -11.13 12.68 -29.36
CA SER A 290 -11.40 14.01 -29.89
C SER A 290 -10.68 14.22 -31.22
N ASN A 291 -11.27 15.04 -32.08
CA ASN A 291 -10.68 15.47 -33.35
C ASN A 291 -9.77 16.71 -33.18
N SER A 292 -9.48 17.15 -31.95
CA SER A 292 -8.68 18.35 -31.64
C SER A 292 -7.55 18.02 -30.65
N SER A 293 -6.38 18.62 -30.85
CA SER A 293 -5.26 18.55 -29.91
C SER A 293 -5.44 19.43 -28.66
N LEU A 294 -6.26 20.49 -28.76
CA LEU A 294 -6.52 21.43 -27.66
C LEU A 294 -7.62 20.94 -26.71
N VAL A 295 -8.65 20.30 -27.25
CA VAL A 295 -9.71 19.66 -26.46
C VAL A 295 -9.48 18.17 -26.52
N GLN A 296 -8.73 17.64 -25.55
CA GLN A 296 -8.42 16.20 -25.50
C GLN A 296 -9.69 15.36 -25.36
N GLY A 297 -9.65 14.14 -25.88
CA GLY A 297 -10.70 13.14 -25.65
C GLY A 297 -10.63 12.58 -24.22
N ALA A 298 -11.51 11.63 -23.91
CA ALA A 298 -11.43 10.87 -22.68
C ALA A 298 -11.40 9.36 -22.97
N SER A 299 -10.42 8.68 -22.38
CA SER A 299 -10.29 7.22 -22.31
C SER A 299 -10.91 6.70 -21.01
N SER A 300 -11.12 5.37 -20.94
CA SER A 300 -11.68 4.68 -19.76
C SER A 300 -12.98 5.32 -19.23
N LEU A 301 -14.00 5.38 -20.09
CA LEU A 301 -15.34 5.82 -19.74
C LEU A 301 -16.26 4.60 -19.57
N PHE A 302 -17.15 4.61 -18.58
CA PHE A 302 -18.22 3.62 -18.46
C PHE A 302 -19.57 4.28 -18.73
N GLY A 303 -20.24 3.93 -19.82
CA GLY A 303 -21.48 4.59 -20.23
C GLY A 303 -22.03 4.14 -21.58
N LEU A 304 -22.64 5.08 -22.30
CA LEU A 304 -23.19 4.88 -23.64
C LEU A 304 -22.53 5.83 -24.64
N ARG A 305 -22.13 5.30 -25.80
CA ARG A 305 -21.68 6.04 -26.98
C ARG A 305 -22.59 5.74 -28.16
N THR A 306 -22.90 6.76 -28.95
CA THR A 306 -23.67 6.61 -30.19
C THR A 306 -23.06 7.46 -31.30
N ASP A 307 -22.68 6.83 -32.41
CA ASP A 307 -22.19 7.52 -33.61
C ASP A 307 -23.28 7.47 -34.70
N LEU A 308 -23.63 8.66 -35.20
CA LEU A 308 -24.66 8.91 -36.21
C LEU A 308 -24.02 9.56 -37.44
N GLN A 309 -24.46 9.17 -38.63
CA GLN A 309 -24.02 9.77 -39.89
C GLN A 309 -25.22 10.19 -40.76
N PHE A 310 -25.31 11.49 -41.01
CA PHE A 310 -26.29 12.14 -41.89
C PHE A 310 -25.56 12.63 -43.14
N GLY A 311 -25.22 11.69 -44.04
CA GLY A 311 -24.45 11.96 -45.24
C GLY A 311 -23.03 12.48 -44.93
N LYS A 312 -22.82 13.79 -45.09
CA LYS A 312 -21.56 14.51 -44.81
C LYS A 312 -21.39 14.93 -43.34
N LEU A 313 -22.47 14.93 -42.56
CA LEU A 313 -22.43 15.25 -41.14
C LEU A 313 -22.28 13.96 -40.33
N LYS A 314 -21.21 13.86 -39.55
CA LYS A 314 -21.00 12.83 -38.52
C LYS A 314 -21.24 13.47 -37.15
N LEU A 315 -21.94 12.79 -36.28
CA LEU A 315 -22.25 13.22 -34.91
C LEU A 315 -21.99 12.04 -33.97
N GLN A 316 -21.17 12.24 -32.95
CA GLN A 316 -20.85 11.25 -31.93
C GLN A 316 -21.28 11.82 -30.58
N LEU A 317 -22.10 11.08 -29.86
CA LEU A 317 -22.66 11.45 -28.56
C LEU A 317 -22.18 10.45 -27.49
N VAL A 318 -21.83 10.95 -26.31
CA VAL A 318 -21.42 10.15 -25.16
C VAL A 318 -22.12 10.65 -23.90
N ALA A 319 -22.64 9.71 -23.11
CA ALA A 319 -23.09 9.94 -21.74
C ALA A 319 -22.50 8.85 -20.84
N SER A 320 -21.64 9.24 -19.89
CA SER A 320 -20.78 8.28 -19.20
C SER A 320 -20.34 8.73 -17.82
N GLN A 321 -19.81 7.78 -17.04
CA GLN A 321 -18.99 8.04 -15.88
C GLN A 321 -17.51 7.92 -16.29
N LYS A 322 -16.69 8.96 -16.03
CA LYS A 322 -15.24 8.88 -16.21
C LYS A 322 -14.63 8.04 -15.08
N LYS A 323 -13.79 7.06 -15.43
CA LYS A 323 -13.11 6.13 -14.51
C LYS A 323 -11.59 6.34 -14.50
N SER A 324 -11.15 7.57 -14.78
CA SER A 324 -9.75 7.99 -14.77
C SER A 324 -9.62 9.44 -14.31
N SER A 325 -8.47 9.78 -13.74
CA SER A 325 -8.04 11.13 -13.41
C SER A 325 -6.80 11.50 -14.24
N SER A 326 -6.77 12.72 -14.79
CA SER A 326 -5.62 13.21 -15.54
C SER A 326 -4.58 13.80 -14.57
N LYS A 327 -3.40 13.19 -14.51
CA LYS A 327 -2.25 13.67 -13.73
C LYS A 327 -1.18 14.20 -14.69
N SER A 328 -0.47 15.25 -14.29
CA SER A 328 0.69 15.73 -15.03
C SER A 328 1.90 15.87 -14.13
N VAL A 329 3.06 15.52 -14.67
CA VAL A 329 4.37 15.62 -14.03
C VAL A 329 5.29 16.37 -14.99
N SER A 330 5.96 17.42 -14.52
CA SER A 330 6.93 18.15 -15.31
C SER A 330 8.36 17.87 -14.84
N SER A 331 9.29 17.90 -15.78
CA SER A 331 10.73 17.68 -15.61
C SER A 331 11.48 18.68 -16.50
N LYS A 332 12.75 18.99 -16.20
CA LYS A 332 13.53 19.95 -17.01
C LYS A 332 14.96 19.47 -17.23
N GLY A 333 15.29 19.18 -18.49
CA GLY A 333 16.61 18.69 -18.90
C GLY A 333 16.93 17.31 -18.35
N GLY A 334 16.06 16.32 -18.62
CA GLY A 334 16.24 14.91 -18.22
C GLY A 334 16.20 14.62 -16.71
N THR A 335 16.13 15.65 -15.86
CA THR A 335 16.17 15.51 -14.40
C THR A 335 14.89 16.03 -13.75
N GLN A 336 14.17 15.16 -13.04
CA GLN A 336 13.04 15.58 -12.22
C GLN A 336 13.57 16.39 -11.04
N LEU A 337 13.16 17.66 -10.96
CA LEU A 337 13.43 18.54 -9.83
C LEU A 337 12.20 18.51 -8.92
N THR A 338 12.38 18.08 -7.69
CA THR A 338 11.31 18.07 -6.68
C THR A 338 11.37 19.39 -5.91
N PRO A 339 10.36 20.27 -6.03
CA PRO A 339 10.27 21.46 -5.19
C PRO A 339 9.93 21.04 -3.75
N PHE A 340 10.39 21.82 -2.78
CA PHE A 340 10.03 21.67 -1.38
C PHE A 340 9.77 23.03 -0.73
N GLU A 341 8.80 23.04 0.19
CA GLU A 341 8.47 24.15 1.07
C GLU A 341 8.32 23.56 2.47
N ILE A 342 9.16 24.02 3.40
CA ILE A 342 9.22 23.53 4.77
C ILE A 342 9.27 24.75 5.68
N ASP A 343 8.36 24.77 6.64
CA ASP A 343 8.30 25.81 7.65
C ASP A 343 9.50 25.71 8.64
N ALA A 344 10.03 26.82 9.14
CA ALA A 344 11.18 26.80 10.04
C ALA A 344 10.91 26.09 11.37
N ALA A 345 9.66 26.07 11.85
CA ALA A 345 9.27 25.25 13.00
C ALA A 345 9.17 23.75 12.66
N ASP A 346 9.25 23.34 11.39
CA ASP A 346 9.23 21.94 10.95
C ASP A 346 10.61 21.25 10.88
N TYR A 347 11.47 21.53 11.84
CA TYR A 347 12.69 20.76 12.10
C TYR A 347 12.40 19.30 12.54
N GLU A 348 13.42 18.43 12.40
CA GLU A 348 13.39 17.02 12.84
C GLU A 348 13.57 16.87 14.36
N GLU A 349 12.45 16.99 15.10
CA GLU A 349 12.40 16.80 16.55
C GLU A 349 12.80 15.37 16.99
N ASN A 350 13.40 15.25 18.18
CA ASN A 350 13.73 14.00 18.86
C ASN A 350 14.61 13.02 18.06
N ARG A 351 15.47 13.54 17.17
CA ARG A 351 16.34 12.73 16.29
C ARG A 351 17.82 13.11 16.30
N HIS A 352 18.14 14.39 16.44
CA HIS A 352 19.49 14.94 16.34
C HIS A 352 19.90 15.57 17.67
N PHE A 353 21.06 15.18 18.22
CA PHE A 353 21.50 15.59 19.55
C PHE A 353 23.01 15.86 19.62
N PHE A 354 23.41 16.99 20.18
CA PHE A 354 24.79 17.26 20.60
C PHE A 354 25.20 16.36 21.77
N LEU A 355 26.48 15.98 21.85
CA LEU A 355 26.98 15.09 22.91
C LEU A 355 27.17 15.81 24.28
N SER A 356 27.24 17.15 24.28
CA SER A 356 27.31 18.02 25.47
C SER A 356 27.21 19.50 25.05
N GLN A 357 27.05 20.41 26.02
CA GLN A 357 26.96 21.86 25.74
C GLN A 357 28.26 22.41 25.13
N TYR A 358 29.41 21.78 25.42
CA TYR A 358 30.70 22.11 24.81
C TYR A 358 30.67 22.03 23.28
N PHE A 359 30.04 20.98 22.73
CA PHE A 359 29.94 20.74 21.29
C PHE A 359 28.95 21.71 20.65
N ARG A 360 27.76 21.87 21.25
CA ARG A 360 26.76 22.88 20.84
C ARG A 360 27.39 24.27 20.72
N ASN A 361 28.05 24.74 21.78
CA ASN A 361 28.62 26.09 21.84
C ASN A 361 29.83 26.31 20.91
N ARG A 362 30.36 25.26 20.29
CA ARG A 362 31.45 25.31 19.29
C ARG A 362 31.00 25.01 17.86
N TYR A 363 29.79 24.48 17.68
CA TYR A 363 29.23 24.09 16.39
C TYR A 363 29.30 25.23 15.37
N ASP A 364 28.75 26.39 15.75
CA ASP A 364 28.76 27.65 15.00
C ASP A 364 30.16 28.06 14.54
N ALA A 365 31.15 28.00 15.44
CA ALA A 365 32.54 28.37 15.14
C ALA A 365 33.22 27.35 14.23
N ALA A 366 32.91 26.06 14.39
CA ALA A 366 33.45 24.97 13.60
C ALA A 366 32.90 24.96 12.17
N MET A 367 31.59 25.09 12.01
CA MET A 367 30.94 25.18 10.70
C MET A 367 31.36 26.43 9.92
N LYS A 368 31.77 27.51 10.61
CA LYS A 368 32.42 28.68 9.98
C LYS A 368 33.78 28.40 9.34
N THR A 369 34.36 27.20 9.51
CA THR A 369 35.64 26.79 8.89
C THR A 369 35.49 25.80 7.74
N LEU A 370 34.26 25.44 7.35
CA LEU A 370 34.01 24.57 6.20
C LEU A 370 34.71 25.09 4.92
N PRO A 371 35.25 24.19 4.07
CA PRO A 371 35.17 22.73 4.16
C PRO A 371 36.17 22.07 5.13
N ASN A 372 37.14 22.81 5.70
CA ASN A 372 38.23 22.26 6.51
C ASN A 372 38.01 22.52 8.00
N LEU A 373 37.34 21.61 8.72
CA LEU A 373 37.06 21.81 10.14
C LEU A 373 38.33 21.86 11.00
N THR A 374 38.42 22.90 11.84
CA THR A 374 39.51 23.08 12.81
C THR A 374 39.05 22.85 14.26
N THR A 375 38.25 21.81 14.53
CA THR A 375 37.77 21.51 15.89
C THR A 375 38.83 20.86 16.79
N GLY A 376 39.77 20.12 16.21
CA GLY A 376 40.78 19.36 16.96
C GLY A 376 40.23 18.21 17.80
N VAL A 377 38.94 17.85 17.63
CA VAL A 377 38.27 16.75 18.31
C VAL A 377 38.05 15.59 17.32
N THR A 378 38.26 14.37 17.82
CA THR A 378 37.80 13.14 17.17
C THR A 378 37.08 12.26 18.19
N ILE A 379 35.79 11.98 17.98
CA ILE A 379 35.06 10.97 18.78
C ILE A 379 35.58 9.57 18.38
N ASN A 380 36.08 8.80 19.35
CA ASN A 380 36.68 7.47 19.13
C ASN A 380 35.65 6.36 19.29
N ARG A 381 34.82 6.45 20.35
CA ARG A 381 33.90 5.39 20.79
C ARG A 381 32.63 6.00 21.36
N VAL A 382 31.51 5.32 21.15
CA VAL A 382 30.19 5.72 21.66
C VAL A 382 29.35 4.49 22.00
N GLU A 383 28.62 4.54 23.12
CA GLU A 383 27.55 3.61 23.48
C GLU A 383 26.29 4.41 23.77
N ILE A 384 25.19 4.11 23.05
CA ILE A 384 23.95 4.88 23.10
C ILE A 384 22.83 4.00 23.61
N TRP A 385 22.16 4.43 24.66
CA TRP A 385 21.15 3.67 25.39
C TRP A 385 19.78 4.33 25.28
N VAL A 386 18.75 3.53 24.99
CA VAL A 386 17.37 4.00 24.81
C VAL A 386 16.38 3.14 25.61
N THR A 387 15.29 3.75 26.06
CA THR A 387 14.16 3.06 26.71
C THR A 387 13.65 1.86 25.89
N ASN A 388 13.68 0.68 26.50
CA ASN A 388 13.38 -0.60 25.87
C ASN A 388 11.86 -0.90 25.89
N LYS A 389 11.14 -0.41 24.88
CA LYS A 389 9.69 -0.67 24.74
C LYS A 389 9.34 -2.04 24.13
N THR A 390 10.30 -2.70 23.50
CA THR A 390 10.10 -3.97 22.78
C THR A 390 10.31 -5.21 23.65
N GLY A 391 10.69 -5.05 24.93
CA GLY A 391 10.96 -6.17 25.84
C GLY A 391 12.17 -6.99 25.40
N THR A 392 13.12 -6.39 24.67
CA THR A 392 14.32 -7.07 24.20
C THR A 392 15.22 -7.42 25.39
N THR A 393 15.70 -8.66 25.48
CA THR A 393 16.53 -9.12 26.62
C THR A 393 18.03 -9.23 26.31
N ASN A 394 18.44 -8.96 25.07
CA ASN A 394 19.82 -9.03 24.62
C ASN A 394 20.48 -7.64 24.63
N ASN A 395 21.74 -7.55 25.03
CA ASN A 395 22.52 -6.31 25.14
C ASN A 395 21.78 -5.17 25.86
N THR A 396 21.14 -5.50 26.99
CA THR A 396 20.46 -4.53 27.86
C THR A 396 21.25 -4.25 29.13
N ARG A 397 21.11 -3.03 29.66
CA ARG A 397 21.70 -2.62 30.95
C ARG A 397 20.72 -1.82 31.79
N ASN A 398 20.85 -1.95 33.11
CA ASN A 398 20.38 -0.91 34.02
C ASN A 398 21.29 0.30 33.87
N ILE A 399 20.71 1.49 33.68
CA ILE A 399 21.46 2.74 33.58
C ILE A 399 20.79 3.85 34.37
N VAL A 400 21.61 4.78 34.85
CA VAL A 400 21.20 6.04 35.46
C VAL A 400 21.79 7.15 34.58
N ALA A 401 20.91 7.84 33.87
CA ALA A 401 21.28 8.89 32.93
C ALA A 401 21.26 10.24 33.63
N LEU A 402 22.43 10.83 33.85
CA LEU A 402 22.64 12.08 34.57
C LEU A 402 22.67 13.26 33.59
N THR A 403 21.93 14.34 33.88
CA THR A 403 21.79 15.49 32.97
C THR A 403 23.09 16.29 32.85
N ASP A 404 23.73 16.62 33.98
CA ASP A 404 24.93 17.46 34.02
C ASP A 404 26.23 16.71 33.75
N LEU A 405 26.19 15.40 33.54
CA LEU A 405 27.40 14.59 33.49
C LEU A 405 28.30 15.02 32.33
N GLY A 406 29.56 15.31 32.67
CA GLY A 406 30.55 15.82 31.73
C GLY A 406 30.36 17.28 31.30
N GLU A 407 29.38 18.02 31.81
CA GLU A 407 29.26 19.45 31.52
C GLU A 407 30.29 20.28 32.27
N ASN A 408 31.06 21.04 31.51
CA ASN A 408 32.23 21.77 32.01
C ASN A 408 32.03 23.29 32.09
N ALA A 409 30.95 23.81 31.52
CA ALA A 409 30.68 25.24 31.41
C ALA A 409 29.26 25.64 31.84
N LYS A 410 28.22 24.97 31.31
CA LYS A 410 26.82 25.16 31.70
C LYS A 410 26.35 23.92 32.47
N VAL A 411 26.41 24.03 33.79
CA VAL A 411 25.91 23.03 34.74
C VAL A 411 24.53 23.51 35.21
N SER A 412 23.52 22.66 35.18
CA SER A 412 22.12 23.04 35.44
C SER A 412 21.74 22.96 36.92
N ASN A 413 22.26 21.99 37.67
CA ASN A 413 22.03 21.85 39.09
C ASN A 413 23.10 22.58 39.92
N ALA A 414 22.66 23.50 40.79
CA ALA A 414 23.54 24.32 41.63
C ALA A 414 24.31 23.53 42.72
N MET A 415 24.00 22.25 42.94
CA MET A 415 24.78 21.34 43.78
C MET A 415 26.18 21.07 43.21
N TRP A 416 26.31 21.12 41.88
CA TRP A 416 27.53 20.76 41.17
C TRP A 416 28.38 22.00 40.87
N SER A 417 29.70 21.86 41.04
CA SER A 417 30.67 22.90 40.64
C SER A 417 31.56 22.39 39.51
N ALA A 418 31.94 23.29 38.61
CA ALA A 418 32.83 22.96 37.50
C ALA A 418 34.25 22.65 38.03
N GLY A 419 34.80 21.50 37.65
CA GLY A 419 36.09 20.97 38.10
C GLY A 419 37.31 21.60 37.41
N GLY A 420 37.12 22.71 36.68
CA GLY A 420 38.20 23.43 35.98
C GLY A 420 38.67 22.83 34.66
N SER A 421 38.09 21.70 34.20
CA SER A 421 38.41 21.14 32.88
C SER A 421 37.88 22.06 31.76
N PRO A 422 38.70 22.44 30.76
CA PRO A 422 38.23 23.21 29.61
C PRO A 422 37.41 22.39 28.60
N VAL A 423 37.32 21.07 28.78
CA VAL A 423 36.63 20.12 27.88
C VAL A 423 35.77 19.10 28.66
N PRO A 424 34.74 18.50 28.04
CA PRO A 424 33.88 17.46 28.66
C PRO A 424 34.66 16.23 29.10
N ALA A 425 34.52 15.85 30.36
CA ALA A 425 35.12 14.64 30.92
C ALA A 425 34.35 14.25 32.18
N ASN A 426 34.47 13.02 32.66
CA ASN A 426 33.85 12.59 33.92
C ASN A 426 34.28 13.48 35.11
N ASN A 427 35.47 14.08 35.10
CA ASN A 427 35.94 15.05 36.10
C ASN A 427 35.72 16.53 35.72
N ALA A 428 34.89 16.83 34.72
CA ALA A 428 34.60 18.21 34.31
C ALA A 428 33.77 19.00 35.33
N ASN A 429 33.04 18.30 36.20
CA ASN A 429 32.33 18.84 37.35
C ASN A 429 32.40 17.86 38.54
N THR A 430 31.80 18.24 39.66
CA THR A 430 31.79 17.39 40.88
C THR A 430 30.78 16.24 40.86
N GLU A 431 29.85 16.18 39.90
CA GLU A 431 28.74 15.21 39.88
C GLU A 431 29.26 13.76 39.89
N TYR A 432 30.09 13.38 38.91
CA TYR A 432 30.57 12.00 38.79
C TYR A 432 31.31 11.52 40.04
N ALA A 433 32.18 12.36 40.60
CA ALA A 433 32.95 12.03 41.80
C ALA A 433 32.04 11.85 43.03
N THR A 434 31.01 12.68 43.18
CA THR A 434 30.01 12.54 44.24
C THR A 434 29.14 11.30 44.03
N VAL A 435 28.66 11.06 42.81
CA VAL A 435 27.77 9.93 42.51
C VAL A 435 28.49 8.58 42.65
N VAL A 436 29.74 8.47 42.19
CA VAL A 436 30.53 7.23 42.31
C VAL A 436 31.11 7.04 43.71
N GLY A 437 31.38 8.13 44.46
CA GLY A 437 31.99 8.08 45.79
C GLY A 437 30.98 8.05 46.94
N GLN A 438 30.15 9.08 47.05
CA GLN A 438 29.22 9.29 48.18
C GLN A 438 27.86 8.63 47.96
N LEU A 439 27.37 8.59 46.71
CA LEU A 439 26.06 8.04 46.36
C LEU A 439 26.18 6.69 45.63
N ALA A 440 27.24 5.92 45.91
CA ALA A 440 27.58 4.67 45.22
C ALA A 440 26.46 3.61 45.27
N GLU A 441 25.60 3.66 46.30
CA GLU A 441 24.41 2.80 46.44
C GLU A 441 23.38 3.03 45.33
N ALA A 442 23.38 4.20 44.66
CA ALA A 442 22.50 4.48 43.52
C ALA A 442 22.76 3.57 42.30
N ARG A 443 23.86 2.79 42.30
CA ARG A 443 24.10 1.70 41.34
C ARG A 443 23.17 0.51 41.52
N ASP A 444 22.60 0.29 42.70
CA ASP A 444 21.46 -0.64 42.80
C ASP A 444 20.24 0.05 42.19
N ILE A 445 19.71 -0.53 41.11
CA ILE A 445 18.59 0.06 40.35
C ILE A 445 17.33 0.17 41.21
N ASP A 446 17.18 -0.64 42.26
CA ASP A 446 16.04 -0.58 43.16
C ASP A 446 16.20 0.51 44.23
N GLN A 447 17.44 0.92 44.54
CA GLN A 447 17.75 2.00 45.49
C GLN A 447 18.03 3.36 44.84
N THR A 448 18.32 3.43 43.54
CA THR A 448 18.68 4.67 42.82
C THR A 448 17.85 5.88 43.22
N SER A 449 16.52 5.77 43.18
CA SER A 449 15.65 6.91 43.49
C SER A 449 15.72 7.32 44.96
N THR A 450 15.68 6.37 45.89
CA THR A 450 15.85 6.64 47.33
C THR A 450 17.16 7.38 47.62
N VAL A 451 18.26 6.98 46.98
CA VAL A 451 19.60 7.53 47.22
C VAL A 451 19.76 8.91 46.56
N LEU A 452 19.35 9.08 45.30
CA LEU A 452 19.51 10.34 44.57
C LEU A 452 18.50 11.40 45.01
N ASP A 453 17.23 11.03 45.21
CA ASP A 453 16.22 11.96 45.73
C ASP A 453 16.56 12.36 47.19
N GLY A 454 17.08 11.42 47.99
CA GLY A 454 17.58 11.69 49.34
C GLY A 454 18.81 12.60 49.39
N ALA A 455 19.59 12.67 48.32
CA ALA A 455 20.68 13.63 48.14
C ALA A 455 20.22 15.02 47.68
N GLY A 456 18.95 15.17 47.28
CA GLY A 456 18.37 16.42 46.78
C GLY A 456 18.35 16.57 45.26
N LEU A 457 18.54 15.49 44.50
CA LEU A 457 18.34 15.45 43.05
C LEU A 457 16.87 15.16 42.72
N VAL A 458 16.41 15.57 41.55
CA VAL A 458 15.01 15.41 41.11
C VAL A 458 14.94 14.45 39.92
N GLY A 459 14.35 13.27 40.14
CA GLY A 459 14.07 12.30 39.07
C GLY A 459 13.25 12.91 37.93
N GLY A 460 13.65 12.63 36.69
CA GLY A 460 13.09 13.21 35.47
C GLY A 460 13.67 14.57 35.08
N SER A 461 14.43 15.24 35.97
CA SER A 461 15.13 16.50 35.68
C SER A 461 16.64 16.34 35.74
N ASP A 462 17.17 16.01 36.92
CA ASP A 462 18.62 15.86 37.15
C ASP A 462 19.13 14.48 36.71
N TYR A 463 18.29 13.45 36.88
CA TYR A 463 18.60 12.09 36.46
C TYR A 463 17.37 11.35 35.91
N GLU A 464 17.61 10.34 35.08
CA GLU A 464 16.62 9.39 34.58
C GLU A 464 17.05 7.96 34.90
N LYS A 465 16.13 7.16 35.44
CA LYS A 465 16.38 5.76 35.80
C LYS A 465 15.78 4.83 34.76
N LEU A 466 16.61 4.05 34.07
CA LEU A 466 16.15 3.03 33.12
C LEU A 466 16.60 1.64 33.54
N GLN A 467 15.62 0.78 33.83
CA GLN A 467 15.85 -0.66 33.97
C GLN A 467 15.85 -1.31 32.57
N SER A 468 16.83 -2.18 32.31
CA SER A 468 16.96 -2.91 31.03
C SER A 468 16.92 -2.02 29.76
N ALA A 469 17.56 -0.85 29.78
CA ALA A 469 17.76 0.00 28.61
C ALA A 469 18.48 -0.77 27.49
N ARG A 470 18.11 -0.52 26.23
CA ARG A 470 18.66 -1.20 25.06
C ARG A 470 19.83 -0.40 24.48
N LEU A 471 20.97 -1.05 24.25
CA LEU A 471 22.07 -0.49 23.47
C LEU A 471 21.64 -0.38 21.98
N LEU A 472 21.76 0.80 21.39
CA LEU A 472 21.59 0.98 19.95
C LEU A 472 22.78 0.39 19.20
N SER A 473 22.49 -0.31 18.11
CA SER A 473 23.50 -0.77 17.16
C SER A 473 23.98 0.37 16.26
N SER A 474 25.21 0.24 15.72
CA SER A 474 25.80 1.24 14.81
C SER A 474 25.04 1.44 13.49
N SER A 475 24.06 0.59 13.19
CA SER A 475 23.14 0.75 12.05
C SER A 475 21.86 1.53 12.40
N GLU A 476 21.66 1.92 13.65
CA GLU A 476 20.48 2.68 14.12
C GLU A 476 20.75 4.17 14.32
N TYR A 477 22.02 4.59 14.27
CA TYR A 477 22.45 5.98 14.40
C TYR A 477 23.66 6.29 13.49
N THR A 478 24.00 7.57 13.38
CA THR A 478 25.25 8.07 12.80
C THR A 478 25.84 9.13 13.73
N VAL A 479 27.16 9.23 13.83
CA VAL A 479 27.87 10.23 14.67
C VAL A 479 28.77 11.08 13.80
N ASN A 480 28.71 12.40 13.97
CA ASN A 480 29.71 13.30 13.41
C ASN A 480 30.88 13.39 14.39
N THR A 481 31.98 12.72 14.05
CA THR A 481 33.15 12.57 14.93
C THR A 481 33.95 13.86 15.12
N ALA A 482 33.77 14.86 14.25
CA ALA A 482 34.47 16.14 14.31
C ALA A 482 33.69 17.24 15.05
N LEU A 483 32.35 17.21 14.95
CA LEU A 483 31.44 18.21 15.55
C LEU A 483 30.78 17.75 16.86
N GLY A 484 30.79 16.45 17.17
CA GLY A 484 30.26 15.93 18.43
C GLY A 484 28.74 15.98 18.52
N TYR A 485 28.05 15.42 17.52
CA TYR A 485 26.61 15.17 17.57
C TYR A 485 26.26 13.78 17.02
N VAL A 486 25.13 13.23 17.47
CA VAL A 486 24.50 12.00 16.97
C VAL A 486 23.22 12.32 16.21
N SER A 487 22.98 11.57 15.14
CA SER A 487 21.72 11.56 14.38
C SER A 487 21.15 10.15 14.37
N LEU A 488 19.97 9.96 14.96
CA LEU A 488 19.28 8.67 14.98
C LEU A 488 18.60 8.42 13.62
N ARG A 489 18.51 7.16 13.18
CA ARG A 489 17.78 6.83 11.94
C ARG A 489 16.26 6.88 12.13
N THR A 490 15.79 6.64 13.34
CA THR A 490 14.39 6.78 13.76
C THR A 490 14.27 7.88 14.80
N SER A 491 13.23 8.70 14.71
CA SER A 491 12.90 9.67 15.76
C SER A 491 12.40 8.95 17.01
N LEU A 492 12.80 9.42 18.18
CA LEU A 492 12.33 8.91 19.46
C LEU A 492 10.91 9.39 19.75
N GLN A 493 10.16 8.57 20.49
CA GLN A 493 8.88 8.99 21.06
C GLN A 493 9.12 9.94 22.24
N THR A 494 8.17 10.84 22.51
CA THR A 494 8.33 11.91 23.50
C THR A 494 8.63 11.39 24.91
N ASP A 495 8.14 10.21 25.27
CA ASP A 495 8.34 9.52 26.55
C ASP A 495 9.58 8.59 26.58
N GLN A 496 10.38 8.53 25.52
CA GLN A 496 11.64 7.78 25.51
C GLN A 496 12.82 8.65 25.98
N VAL A 497 13.67 8.06 26.81
CA VAL A 497 14.95 8.62 27.24
C VAL A 497 16.04 8.23 26.25
N LEU A 498 16.96 9.16 26.01
CA LEU A 498 18.20 8.94 25.26
C LEU A 498 19.40 9.24 26.16
N ALA A 499 20.28 8.26 26.33
CA ALA A 499 21.48 8.40 27.13
C ALA A 499 22.72 7.90 26.38
N ILE A 500 23.90 8.37 26.78
CA ILE A 500 25.15 8.16 26.05
C ILE A 500 26.35 8.05 26.99
N ALA A 501 27.28 7.17 26.62
CA ALA A 501 28.68 7.21 27.05
C ALA A 501 29.55 7.38 25.81
N TYR A 502 30.59 8.22 25.90
CA TYR A 502 31.49 8.46 24.77
C TYR A 502 32.92 8.76 25.19
N GLU A 503 33.84 8.45 24.29
CA GLU A 503 35.27 8.70 24.43
C GLU A 503 35.74 9.45 23.19
N TYR A 504 36.58 10.47 23.39
CA TYR A 504 37.10 11.29 22.31
C TYR A 504 38.53 11.75 22.60
N THR A 505 39.28 12.02 21.54
CA THR A 505 40.62 12.60 21.62
C THR A 505 40.54 14.09 21.30
N TYR A 506 41.19 14.92 22.12
CA TYR A 506 41.40 16.35 21.90
C TYR A 506 42.82 16.73 22.31
N GLY A 507 43.54 17.45 21.46
CA GLY A 507 44.93 17.88 21.74
C GLY A 507 45.93 16.74 21.99
N GLY A 508 45.62 15.51 21.53
CA GLY A 508 46.42 14.31 21.79
C GLY A 508 46.16 13.62 23.13
N GLN A 509 45.22 14.12 23.94
CA GLN A 509 44.72 13.45 25.15
C GLN A 509 43.33 12.86 24.92
N THR A 510 43.07 11.71 25.53
CA THR A 510 41.76 11.03 25.48
C THR A 510 40.94 11.41 26.71
N TYR A 511 39.67 11.75 26.49
CA TYR A 511 38.69 12.09 27.52
C TYR A 511 37.45 11.21 27.37
N GLN A 512 36.84 10.86 28.50
CA GLN A 512 35.65 10.01 28.58
C GLN A 512 34.55 10.72 29.36
N VAL A 513 33.30 10.59 28.87
CA VAL A 513 32.07 11.05 29.52
C VAL A 513 31.09 9.88 29.62
N GLY A 514 30.58 9.61 30.82
CA GLY A 514 29.83 8.39 31.14
C GLY A 514 30.72 7.17 31.39
N GLU A 515 30.07 6.07 31.73
CA GLU A 515 30.66 4.74 31.92
C GLU A 515 30.23 3.81 30.78
N PHE A 516 31.17 3.10 30.18
CA PHE A 516 30.85 2.06 29.21
C PHE A 516 30.54 0.72 29.87
N ALA A 517 29.88 -0.17 29.14
CA ALA A 517 29.66 -1.54 29.59
C ALA A 517 30.96 -2.33 29.84
N SER A 518 32.10 -1.90 29.29
CA SER A 518 33.43 -2.45 29.58
C SER A 518 33.96 -2.11 30.96
N ASP A 519 33.53 -0.97 31.52
CA ASP A 519 34.19 -0.34 32.66
C ASP A 519 33.59 -0.87 33.98
N VAL A 520 32.29 -1.21 33.94
CA VAL A 520 31.56 -1.90 35.00
C VAL A 520 31.06 -3.24 34.47
N THR A 521 31.86 -4.29 34.70
CA THR A 521 31.57 -5.66 34.23
C THR A 521 30.46 -6.37 35.01
N ASP A 522 30.11 -5.89 36.21
CA ASP A 522 29.02 -6.41 37.04
C ASP A 522 27.66 -5.95 36.50
N VAL A 523 26.98 -6.85 35.78
CA VAL A 523 25.71 -6.61 35.06
C VAL A 523 24.54 -6.18 35.94
N ASN A 524 24.63 -6.33 37.27
CA ASN A 524 23.57 -5.92 38.18
C ASN A 524 23.63 -4.41 38.50
N LYS A 525 24.85 -3.85 38.61
CA LYS A 525 25.11 -2.45 39.00
C LYS A 525 24.88 -1.47 37.86
N ALA A 526 23.95 -0.53 37.99
CA ALA A 526 23.66 0.44 36.96
C ALA A 526 24.90 1.25 36.52
N LEU A 527 24.98 1.53 35.21
CA LEU A 527 25.99 2.42 34.63
C LEU A 527 25.56 3.88 34.82
N PHE A 528 26.51 4.74 35.20
CA PHE A 528 26.30 6.19 35.16
C PHE A 528 26.68 6.73 33.78
N VAL A 529 25.68 7.26 33.07
CA VAL A 529 25.81 7.73 31.68
C VAL A 529 25.24 9.14 31.55
N LYS A 530 25.57 9.87 30.48
CA LYS A 530 25.02 11.21 30.27
C LYS A 530 23.62 11.12 29.66
N SER A 531 22.67 11.90 30.14
CA SER A 531 21.37 12.07 29.48
C SER A 531 21.44 13.12 28.36
N LEU A 532 20.96 12.74 27.17
CA LEU A 532 20.72 13.67 26.05
C LEU A 532 19.25 14.10 25.95
N LYS A 533 18.32 13.30 26.48
CA LYS A 533 16.89 13.59 26.52
C LYS A 533 16.20 12.77 27.63
N ASN A 534 15.40 13.42 28.47
CA ASN A 534 14.61 12.77 29.54
C ASN A 534 13.20 12.38 29.08
N THR A 535 12.40 11.71 29.94
CA THR A 535 10.99 11.36 29.68
C THR A 535 10.10 12.61 29.65
N SER A 536 10.24 13.46 30.67
CA SER A 536 9.84 14.86 30.60
C SER A 536 10.80 15.56 29.63
N ASN A 537 10.27 16.29 28.64
CA ASN A 537 11.05 17.08 27.69
C ASN A 537 10.56 18.53 27.75
N ASN A 538 11.19 19.34 28.58
CA ASN A 538 10.80 20.69 28.96
C ASN A 538 11.99 21.64 28.73
N PRO A 539 11.78 22.81 28.09
CA PRO A 539 12.80 23.84 27.93
C PRO A 539 13.62 24.25 29.16
N GLN A 540 13.09 24.06 30.37
CA GLN A 540 13.82 24.37 31.61
C GLN A 540 14.88 23.32 32.00
N GLN A 541 14.96 22.16 31.33
CA GLN A 541 15.91 21.10 31.64
C GLN A 541 17.32 21.37 31.07
N GLY A 542 18.36 20.98 31.81
CA GLY A 542 19.76 21.18 31.41
C GLY A 542 20.18 20.53 30.09
N ASN A 543 19.48 19.48 29.65
CA ASN A 543 19.72 18.79 28.38
C ASN A 543 18.80 19.22 27.21
N TRP A 544 17.83 20.12 27.42
CA TRP A 544 16.93 20.58 26.34
C TRP A 544 17.67 21.17 25.15
N ASP A 545 18.70 21.96 25.42
CA ASP A 545 19.52 22.62 24.40
C ASP A 545 20.37 21.62 23.58
N LEU A 546 20.57 20.40 24.07
CA LEU A 546 21.33 19.37 23.36
C LEU A 546 20.57 18.85 22.14
N MET A 547 19.23 18.95 22.10
CA MET A 547 18.46 18.63 20.90
C MET A 547 18.72 19.67 19.81
N MET A 548 19.22 19.21 18.67
CA MET A 548 19.47 20.07 17.50
C MET A 548 18.14 20.45 16.84
N LYS A 549 17.86 21.76 16.78
CA LYS A 549 16.63 22.32 16.18
C LYS A 549 16.90 23.06 14.86
N ASN A 550 17.99 22.68 14.18
CA ASN A 550 18.52 23.31 12.97
C ASN A 550 18.67 22.31 11.80
N VAL A 551 17.98 21.17 11.88
CA VAL A 551 18.05 20.06 10.92
C VAL A 551 16.68 19.80 10.29
N TYR A 552 16.65 19.78 8.96
CA TYR A 552 15.42 19.67 8.16
C TYR A 552 15.52 18.51 7.17
N TYR A 553 14.50 17.65 7.12
CA TYR A 553 14.43 16.52 6.20
C TYR A 553 13.83 16.93 4.85
N LEU A 554 14.54 16.67 3.75
CA LEU A 554 14.03 16.88 2.39
C LEU A 554 13.62 15.56 1.74
N ALA A 555 14.51 14.57 1.76
CA ALA A 555 14.35 13.29 1.06
C ALA A 555 15.25 12.19 1.64
N SER A 556 15.16 10.98 1.09
CA SER A 556 16.10 9.88 1.37
C SER A 556 17.48 10.13 0.76
N SER A 557 17.53 10.72 -0.43
CA SER A 557 18.75 11.16 -1.11
C SER A 557 18.52 12.50 -1.80
N VAL A 558 19.56 13.33 -1.80
CA VAL A 558 19.58 14.66 -2.43
C VAL A 558 20.94 14.76 -3.12
N GLU A 559 20.95 15.04 -4.42
CA GLU A 559 22.20 15.30 -5.13
C GLU A 559 22.66 16.75 -4.95
N ARG A 560 23.99 16.95 -5.00
CA ARG A 560 24.62 18.28 -5.05
C ARG A 560 24.29 19.04 -6.33
N GLU A 561 24.03 18.34 -7.43
CA GLU A 561 23.71 18.96 -8.72
C GLU A 561 22.31 19.58 -8.69
N LYS A 562 22.18 20.83 -9.17
CA LYS A 562 20.93 21.60 -9.21
C LYS A 562 20.21 21.79 -7.85
N PHE A 563 20.82 21.39 -6.72
CA PHE A 563 20.30 21.68 -5.39
C PHE A 563 20.16 23.18 -5.17
N ARG A 564 18.98 23.61 -4.70
CA ARG A 564 18.70 24.98 -4.31
C ARG A 564 17.89 24.96 -3.04
N LEU A 565 18.34 25.72 -2.04
CA LEU A 565 17.59 26.09 -0.86
C LEU A 565 17.74 27.60 -0.70
N ASP A 566 16.61 28.26 -0.52
CA ASP A 566 16.50 29.65 -0.11
C ASP A 566 15.70 29.70 1.20
N VAL A 567 15.92 30.75 1.99
CA VAL A 567 15.19 31.00 3.22
C VAL A 567 14.46 32.31 3.04
N LYS A 568 13.15 32.29 3.27
CA LYS A 568 12.28 33.44 3.08
C LYS A 568 11.63 33.84 4.39
N TYR A 569 11.35 35.12 4.51
CA TYR A 569 10.67 35.73 5.63
C TYR A 569 9.34 36.35 5.18
N GLN A 570 8.24 35.99 5.83
CA GLN A 570 6.92 36.54 5.55
C GLN A 570 6.83 37.97 6.08
N SER A 571 6.69 38.96 5.19
CA SER A 571 6.60 40.36 5.58
C SER A 571 5.19 40.77 5.98
N ASP A 572 5.03 41.28 7.21
CA ASP A 572 3.74 41.82 7.70
C ASP A 572 3.19 43.00 6.87
N THR A 573 4.06 43.73 6.15
CA THR A 573 3.65 44.93 5.41
C THR A 573 3.15 44.64 4.00
N THR A 574 3.58 43.53 3.39
CA THR A 574 3.18 43.14 2.02
C THR A 574 2.40 41.83 1.96
N GLY A 575 2.45 41.00 3.01
CA GLY A 575 1.92 39.64 3.01
C GLY A 575 2.71 38.65 2.16
N VAL A 576 3.88 39.04 1.63
CA VAL A 576 4.68 38.23 0.69
C VAL A 576 5.96 37.74 1.37
N TYR A 577 6.40 36.54 0.97
CA TYR A 577 7.69 35.96 1.34
C TYR A 577 8.86 36.66 0.63
N LEU A 578 9.77 37.26 1.41
CA LEU A 578 10.97 37.96 0.95
C LEU A 578 12.23 37.15 1.28
N SER A 579 13.18 37.03 0.36
CA SER A 579 14.49 36.38 0.61
C SER A 579 15.50 37.29 1.35
N TYR A 580 15.03 38.35 2.03
CA TYR A 580 15.84 39.32 2.79
C TYR A 580 14.99 39.94 3.91
N ILE A 581 15.64 40.51 4.93
CA ILE A 581 14.95 41.22 6.02
C ILE A 581 14.70 42.69 5.60
N PRO A 582 13.47 43.21 5.69
CA PRO A 582 13.08 44.51 5.13
C PRO A 582 13.56 45.74 5.95
N GLU A 583 14.70 45.65 6.63
CA GLU A 583 15.34 46.77 7.35
C GLU A 583 16.48 47.37 6.50
N GLN A 584 16.60 48.69 6.48
CA GLN A 584 17.51 49.41 5.57
C GLN A 584 18.99 48.99 5.71
N GLN A 585 19.41 48.61 6.92
CA GLN A 585 20.77 48.22 7.26
C GLN A 585 21.20 46.86 6.64
N VAL A 586 20.24 45.97 6.34
CA VAL A 586 20.50 44.57 5.95
C VAL A 586 19.81 44.15 4.65
N LYS A 587 18.99 45.04 4.06
CA LYS A 587 18.18 44.78 2.86
C LYS A 587 18.97 44.23 1.65
N ASP A 588 20.23 44.61 1.50
CA ASP A 588 21.08 44.21 0.38
C ASP A 588 21.70 42.80 0.53
N GLN A 589 21.39 42.08 1.62
CA GLN A 589 21.87 40.72 1.86
C GLN A 589 20.72 39.72 1.80
N THR A 590 20.94 38.61 1.09
CA THR A 590 20.02 37.46 1.10
C THR A 590 20.02 36.79 2.48
N LEU A 591 18.88 36.26 2.89
CA LEU A 591 18.71 35.69 4.22
C LEU A 591 19.59 34.45 4.43
N ILE A 592 19.78 33.60 3.40
CA ILE A 592 20.76 32.50 3.42
C ILE A 592 22.20 32.97 3.77
N LYS A 593 22.64 34.10 3.22
CA LYS A 593 23.95 34.69 3.47
C LYS A 593 24.02 35.33 4.86
N PHE A 594 22.94 35.97 5.28
CA PHE A 594 22.81 36.58 6.59
C PHE A 594 22.88 35.54 7.73
N LEU A 595 22.21 34.39 7.52
CA LEU A 595 22.21 33.18 8.36
C LEU A 595 23.52 32.37 8.31
N GLY A 596 24.54 32.83 7.57
CA GLY A 596 25.82 32.15 7.46
C GLY A 596 25.81 30.87 6.60
N ALA A 597 24.76 30.63 5.81
CA ALA A 597 24.60 29.44 4.98
C ALA A 597 25.02 29.60 3.49
N ASP A 598 25.48 30.80 3.10
CA ASP A 598 26.12 31.10 1.81
C ASP A 598 27.49 31.76 2.10
N ARG A 599 28.55 30.96 2.05
CA ARG A 599 29.94 31.36 2.32
C ARG A 599 30.91 30.77 1.30
N LEU A 600 30.52 29.73 0.57
CA LEU A 600 31.32 28.97 -0.36
C LEU A 600 30.80 29.07 -1.80
N ASP A 601 31.67 28.82 -2.78
CA ASP A 601 31.27 28.63 -4.18
C ASP A 601 30.90 27.17 -4.47
N ASN A 602 30.45 26.89 -5.69
CA ASN A 602 30.14 25.53 -6.14
C ASN A 602 31.36 24.57 -6.14
N ASN A 603 32.57 25.08 -5.89
CA ASN A 603 33.82 24.32 -5.74
C ASN A 603 34.31 24.26 -4.28
N ASN A 604 33.48 24.62 -3.31
CA ASN A 604 33.78 24.70 -1.87
C ASN A 604 34.93 25.68 -1.52
N LYS A 605 35.18 26.71 -2.33
CA LYS A 605 36.11 27.81 -2.02
C LYS A 605 35.36 28.94 -1.33
N ALA A 606 36.02 29.69 -0.44
CA ALA A 606 35.41 30.76 0.35
C ALA A 606 35.02 32.03 -0.45
N HIS A 607 34.04 31.91 -1.35
CA HIS A 607 33.45 32.98 -2.14
C HIS A 607 31.92 32.79 -2.18
N PRO A 608 31.14 33.57 -1.40
CA PRO A 608 29.68 33.49 -1.41
C PRO A 608 29.11 33.70 -2.82
N ASN A 609 28.15 32.88 -3.24
CA ASN A 609 27.58 32.91 -4.58
C ASN A 609 26.05 33.10 -4.62
N GLY A 610 25.40 33.28 -3.47
CA GLY A 610 23.96 33.45 -3.38
C GLY A 610 23.16 32.14 -3.42
N TYR A 611 23.80 31.00 -3.16
CA TYR A 611 23.14 29.71 -2.96
C TYR A 611 23.56 29.09 -1.62
N PHE A 612 22.73 28.20 -1.08
CA PHE A 612 23.08 27.43 0.11
C PHE A 612 24.32 26.54 -0.14
N ASP A 613 25.31 26.62 0.75
CA ASP A 613 26.56 25.86 0.70
C ASP A 613 26.30 24.35 0.81
N TYR A 614 26.38 23.61 -0.30
CA TYR A 614 26.32 22.14 -0.27
C TYR A 614 27.71 21.55 0.05
N VAL A 615 27.92 21.21 1.32
CA VAL A 615 29.08 20.48 1.83
C VAL A 615 28.61 19.13 2.37
N GLU A 616 28.94 18.08 1.63
CA GLU A 616 28.51 16.71 1.92
C GLU A 616 29.03 16.24 3.30
N GLY A 617 28.13 15.62 4.07
CA GLY A 617 28.42 15.14 5.43
C GLY A 617 28.32 16.21 6.52
N TYR A 618 28.27 17.50 6.16
CA TYR A 618 28.19 18.62 7.10
C TYR A 618 26.90 19.42 6.97
N THR A 619 26.73 20.21 5.91
CA THR A 619 25.52 21.02 5.69
C THR A 619 24.41 20.25 4.97
N VAL A 620 24.76 19.22 4.19
CA VAL A 620 23.81 18.25 3.63
C VAL A 620 24.30 16.83 3.86
N SER A 621 23.46 15.97 4.44
CA SER A 621 23.78 14.57 4.72
C SER A 621 22.53 13.70 4.76
N ASN A 622 22.54 12.57 4.03
CA ASN A 622 21.41 11.62 3.96
C ASN A 622 20.06 12.31 3.69
N GLY A 623 20.05 13.23 2.71
CA GLY A 623 18.89 14.01 2.28
C GLY A 623 18.30 14.98 3.33
N ARG A 624 19.07 15.32 4.37
CA ARG A 624 18.77 16.36 5.35
C ARG A 624 19.68 17.55 5.18
N VAL A 625 19.15 18.73 5.47
CA VAL A 625 19.89 19.98 5.56
C VAL A 625 20.18 20.30 7.02
N PHE A 626 21.43 20.62 7.31
CA PHE A 626 21.91 21.12 8.59
C PHE A 626 22.34 22.57 8.41
N PHE A 627 21.76 23.50 9.15
CA PHE A 627 22.26 24.88 9.14
C PHE A 627 23.63 24.94 9.86
N PRO A 628 24.53 25.84 9.42
CA PRO A 628 25.88 25.97 10.00
C PRO A 628 25.89 26.63 11.39
N GLU A 629 24.77 27.14 11.87
CA GLU A 629 24.60 27.72 13.20
C GLU A 629 23.61 26.85 13.97
N ALA A 630 23.72 26.76 15.30
CA ALA A 630 22.87 25.92 16.15
C ALA A 630 21.44 26.49 16.30
N GLU A 631 21.31 27.82 16.29
CA GLU A 631 20.03 28.54 16.44
C GLU A 631 19.86 29.62 15.36
N PRO A 632 19.84 29.25 14.06
CA PRO A 632 19.90 30.19 12.94
C PRO A 632 18.80 31.26 13.01
N PHE A 633 17.57 30.89 13.37
CA PHE A 633 16.42 31.81 13.40
C PHE A 633 16.26 32.56 14.73
N GLY A 634 16.98 32.15 15.78
CA GLY A 634 16.83 32.63 17.15
C GLY A 634 17.93 33.61 17.55
N SER A 635 18.75 33.19 18.52
CA SER A 635 19.87 33.99 19.07
C SER A 635 20.85 34.48 17.99
N TYR A 636 21.19 33.61 17.03
CA TYR A 636 22.10 33.99 15.93
C TYR A 636 21.54 35.15 15.10
N LEU A 637 20.28 35.07 14.67
CA LEU A 637 19.67 36.12 13.85
C LEU A 637 19.61 37.45 14.62
N TYR A 638 19.23 37.40 15.90
CA TYR A 638 19.20 38.56 16.78
C TYR A 638 20.56 39.24 16.88
N ASP A 639 21.61 38.50 17.24
CA ASP A 639 22.97 39.04 17.43
C ASP A 639 23.53 39.63 16.14
N ARG A 640 23.23 39.01 14.99
CA ARG A 640 23.66 39.48 13.66
C ARG A 640 22.93 40.75 13.25
N LEU A 641 21.63 40.89 13.53
CA LEU A 641 20.86 42.12 13.29
C LEU A 641 21.35 43.28 14.16
N VAL A 642 21.57 43.05 15.46
CA VAL A 642 22.11 44.06 16.37
C VAL A 642 23.52 44.49 15.95
N SER A 643 24.38 43.53 15.58
CA SER A 643 25.72 43.81 15.06
C SER A 643 25.72 44.59 13.74
N ALA A 644 24.65 44.48 12.94
CA ALA A 644 24.45 45.25 11.71
C ALA A 644 23.83 46.65 11.94
N GLY A 645 23.58 47.05 13.19
CA GLY A 645 23.03 48.36 13.53
C GLY A 645 21.49 48.44 13.45
N VAL A 646 20.79 47.30 13.49
CA VAL A 646 19.33 47.27 13.70
C VAL A 646 19.04 47.44 15.20
N PRO A 647 18.09 48.29 15.61
CA PRO A 647 17.72 48.44 17.02
C PRO A 647 17.28 47.12 17.65
N ALA A 648 17.72 46.84 18.88
CA ALA A 648 17.46 45.57 19.58
C ALA A 648 15.96 45.20 19.66
N SER A 649 15.07 46.17 19.84
CA SER A 649 13.62 45.95 19.83
C SER A 649 13.06 45.48 18.49
N LYS A 650 13.64 45.93 17.37
CA LYS A 650 13.33 45.43 16.02
C LYS A 650 13.99 44.08 15.74
N ALA A 651 15.24 43.90 16.17
CA ALA A 651 15.91 42.60 16.05
C ALA A 651 15.11 41.49 16.76
N ALA A 652 14.56 41.78 17.94
CA ALA A 652 13.71 40.87 18.70
C ALA A 652 12.38 40.51 18.02
N SER A 653 11.80 41.39 17.17
CA SER A 653 10.59 41.04 16.39
C SER A 653 10.88 40.10 15.23
N TYR A 654 12.11 40.11 14.68
CA TYR A 654 12.52 39.18 13.62
C TYR A 654 13.05 37.85 14.17
N ALA A 655 13.63 37.84 15.36
CA ALA A 655 14.17 36.63 15.98
C ALA A 655 13.05 35.70 16.47
N PHE A 656 13.08 34.44 16.01
CA PHE A 656 12.20 33.36 16.45
C PHE A 656 12.89 32.59 17.57
N THR A 657 13.03 33.20 18.74
CA THR A 657 13.64 32.60 19.93
C THR A 657 12.78 31.46 20.48
N GLU A 658 11.46 31.60 20.33
CA GLU A 658 10.45 30.66 20.81
C GLU A 658 10.56 29.28 20.13
N LEU A 659 11.17 29.20 18.94
CA LEU A 659 11.53 27.94 18.28
C LEU A 659 12.54 27.12 19.10
N TYR A 660 13.38 27.78 19.91
CA TYR A 660 14.47 27.18 20.66
C TYR A 660 14.19 27.07 22.15
N ASP A 661 13.51 28.06 22.74
CA ASP A 661 13.15 28.13 24.16
C ASP A 661 11.79 27.51 24.52
N SER A 662 10.99 27.10 23.53
CA SER A 662 9.65 26.53 23.73
C SER A 662 9.47 25.23 22.95
N THR A 663 8.44 24.45 23.28
CA THR A 663 8.15 23.21 22.52
C THR A 663 7.68 23.52 21.10
N LYS A 664 7.94 22.62 20.15
CA LYS A 664 7.55 22.77 18.73
C LYS A 664 6.06 23.13 18.55
N THR A 665 5.19 22.58 19.40
CA THR A 665 3.74 22.86 19.36
C THR A 665 3.38 24.26 19.86
N VAL A 666 4.12 24.81 20.82
CA VAL A 666 3.94 26.19 21.30
C VAL A 666 4.52 27.18 20.31
N ALA A 667 5.74 26.93 19.80
CA ALA A 667 6.38 27.78 18.80
C ALA A 667 5.48 28.04 17.57
N LYS A 668 4.87 26.97 17.03
CA LYS A 668 3.91 27.04 15.92
C LYS A 668 2.60 27.79 16.20
N GLN A 669 2.24 27.99 17.48
CA GLN A 669 1.06 28.79 17.84
C GLN A 669 1.38 30.29 17.84
N ILE A 670 2.66 30.66 17.87
CA ILE A 670 3.13 32.06 17.87
C ILE A 670 3.37 32.50 16.41
N ALA A 671 2.27 32.63 15.66
CA ALA A 671 2.28 33.05 14.24
C ALA A 671 2.89 34.44 13.99
N GLU A 672 3.06 35.26 15.05
CA GLU A 672 3.82 36.52 14.96
C GLU A 672 5.32 36.32 14.72
N LYS A 673 5.84 35.13 15.04
CA LYS A 673 7.25 34.72 14.94
C LYS A 673 7.48 33.64 13.89
N ASP A 674 6.51 32.75 13.72
CA ASP A 674 6.53 31.64 12.75
C ASP A 674 6.32 32.16 11.31
N LYS A 675 7.37 32.82 10.80
CA LYS A 675 7.37 33.58 9.55
C LYS A 675 8.47 33.16 8.58
N PHE A 676 9.26 32.14 8.93
CA PHE A 676 10.40 31.69 8.14
C PHE A 676 10.05 30.44 7.34
N LEU A 677 10.18 30.50 6.02
CA LEU A 677 9.91 29.40 5.11
C LEU A 677 11.19 29.00 4.36
N LEU A 678 11.59 27.74 4.49
CA LEU A 678 12.65 27.13 3.70
C LEU A 678 12.02 26.66 2.39
N GLN A 679 12.38 27.29 1.27
CA GLN A 679 11.85 26.95 -0.05
C GLN A 679 12.99 26.59 -0.98
N GLY A 680 12.80 25.55 -1.79
CA GLY A 680 13.84 25.13 -2.71
C GLY A 680 13.41 24.05 -3.68
N GLN A 681 14.42 23.44 -4.31
CA GLN A 681 14.26 22.30 -5.19
C GLN A 681 15.52 21.43 -5.13
N TYR A 682 15.34 20.12 -5.25
CA TYR A 682 16.44 19.16 -5.32
C TYR A 682 16.26 18.16 -6.44
N LYS A 683 17.36 17.49 -6.82
CA LYS A 683 17.38 16.36 -7.73
C LYS A 683 17.58 15.07 -6.92
N GLY A 684 16.76 14.05 -7.20
CA GLY A 684 16.94 12.70 -6.67
C GLY A 684 17.93 11.87 -7.51
N THR A 685 18.37 10.72 -6.99
CA THR A 685 19.47 9.92 -7.58
C THR A 685 19.13 9.23 -8.92
N SER A 686 17.86 9.21 -9.34
CA SER A 686 17.44 8.60 -10.61
C SER A 686 17.63 9.56 -11.78
N ALA A 687 18.65 9.33 -12.61
CA ALA A 687 18.88 10.08 -13.85
C ALA A 687 17.96 9.60 -14.98
N ASN A 688 17.53 10.54 -15.83
CA ASN A 688 16.74 10.31 -17.07
C ASN A 688 15.36 9.67 -16.92
N VAL A 689 14.98 9.27 -15.71
CA VAL A 689 13.67 8.69 -15.36
C VAL A 689 12.79 9.77 -14.71
N ILE A 690 11.57 9.92 -15.22
CA ILE A 690 10.51 10.74 -14.65
C ILE A 690 9.52 9.77 -13.99
N SER A 691 9.37 9.84 -12.67
CA SER A 691 8.35 9.04 -11.99
C SER A 691 6.98 9.68 -12.18
N LEU A 692 6.04 8.88 -12.69
CA LEU A 692 4.64 9.27 -12.89
C LEU A 692 3.89 9.42 -11.56
N GLY A 693 4.43 8.85 -10.47
CA GLY A 693 3.76 8.79 -9.18
C GLY A 693 2.42 8.05 -9.23
N ALA A 694 2.32 7.03 -10.09
CA ALA A 694 1.18 6.15 -10.28
C ALA A 694 1.68 4.82 -10.86
N TYR A 695 1.32 3.69 -10.24
CA TYR A 695 1.71 2.35 -10.69
C TYR A 695 0.63 1.75 -11.60
N ASN A 696 1.01 0.84 -12.51
CA ASN A 696 0.11 0.17 -13.46
C ASN A 696 -0.73 1.17 -14.30
N VAL A 697 -0.04 2.11 -14.94
CA VAL A 697 -0.65 3.11 -15.81
C VAL A 697 -1.19 2.44 -17.09
N PRO A 698 -2.42 2.76 -17.57
CA PRO A 698 -2.95 2.20 -18.80
C PRO A 698 -2.07 2.46 -20.02
N GLN A 699 -1.85 1.44 -20.85
CA GLN A 699 -0.98 1.54 -22.03
C GLN A 699 -1.48 2.61 -23.02
N GLY A 700 -0.57 3.50 -23.45
CA GLY A 700 -0.89 4.60 -24.36
C GLY A 700 -1.65 5.78 -23.74
N SER A 701 -1.89 5.80 -22.41
CA SER A 701 -2.45 6.99 -21.74
C SER A 701 -1.42 8.09 -21.46
N VAL A 702 -0.13 7.77 -21.58
CA VAL A 702 0.99 8.66 -21.33
C VAL A 702 1.31 9.47 -22.59
N VAL A 703 1.13 10.78 -22.50
CA VAL A 703 1.49 11.74 -23.55
C VAL A 703 2.62 12.62 -23.02
N VAL A 704 3.80 12.49 -23.61
CA VAL A 704 4.97 13.31 -23.29
C VAL A 704 5.09 14.45 -24.29
N THR A 705 5.34 15.66 -23.79
CA THR A 705 5.63 16.84 -24.61
C THR A 705 6.93 17.50 -24.14
N ALA A 706 7.75 18.01 -25.06
CA ALA A 706 8.94 18.79 -24.74
C ALA A 706 8.95 20.10 -25.53
N GLY A 707 9.12 21.23 -24.85
CA GLY A 707 9.11 22.54 -25.51
C GLY A 707 7.82 22.88 -26.30
N GLY A 708 6.70 22.21 -25.99
CA GLY A 708 5.44 22.34 -26.71
C GLY A 708 5.24 21.34 -27.87
N VAL A 709 6.24 20.52 -28.20
CA VAL A 709 6.14 19.45 -29.21
C VAL A 709 5.81 18.12 -28.52
N THR A 710 4.80 17.40 -29.00
CA THR A 710 4.51 16.03 -28.54
C THR A 710 5.59 15.08 -29.03
N LEU A 711 6.16 14.31 -28.11
CA LEU A 711 7.21 13.33 -28.38
C LEU A 711 6.63 12.00 -28.84
N THR A 712 7.46 11.16 -29.45
CA THR A 712 7.09 9.83 -29.96
C THR A 712 7.58 8.71 -29.04
N GLU A 713 6.66 7.86 -28.57
CA GLU A 713 6.99 6.69 -27.76
C GLU A 713 7.78 5.66 -28.60
N GLY A 714 8.83 5.08 -28.01
CA GLY A 714 9.76 4.15 -28.67
C GLY A 714 10.97 4.80 -29.34
N SER A 715 10.86 6.07 -29.75
CA SER A 715 11.97 6.84 -30.37
C SER A 715 12.49 7.96 -29.47
N ASP A 716 11.60 8.80 -28.91
CA ASP A 716 12.00 9.92 -28.05
C ASP A 716 11.98 9.59 -26.55
N TYR A 717 11.11 8.67 -26.14
CA TYR A 717 10.96 8.19 -24.77
C TYR A 717 10.43 6.75 -24.73
N SER A 718 10.61 6.07 -23.60
CA SER A 718 9.96 4.79 -23.28
C SER A 718 9.21 4.89 -21.95
N VAL A 719 8.16 4.07 -21.80
CA VAL A 719 7.32 4.03 -20.60
C VAL A 719 7.36 2.63 -19.99
N ASP A 720 7.74 2.51 -18.72
CA ASP A 720 7.36 1.36 -17.90
C ASP A 720 5.97 1.63 -17.31
N TYR A 721 4.96 1.05 -17.96
CA TYR A 721 3.58 1.12 -17.52
C TYR A 721 3.33 0.42 -16.18
N SER A 722 4.15 -0.57 -15.80
CA SER A 722 4.01 -1.30 -14.54
C SER A 722 4.62 -0.52 -13.37
N GLY A 723 5.89 -0.11 -13.49
CA GLY A 723 6.60 0.71 -12.52
C GLY A 723 6.12 2.16 -12.42
N GLY A 724 5.45 2.67 -13.46
CA GLY A 724 4.99 4.06 -13.49
C GLY A 724 6.12 5.04 -13.77
N GLU A 725 6.99 4.72 -14.73
CA GLU A 725 8.22 5.47 -15.00
C GLU A 725 8.37 5.78 -16.48
N VAL A 726 8.81 7.00 -16.81
CA VAL A 726 9.09 7.43 -18.19
C VAL A 726 10.56 7.75 -18.33
N THR A 727 11.25 7.02 -19.21
CA THR A 727 12.66 7.26 -19.53
C THR A 727 12.76 8.08 -20.82
N ILE A 728 13.44 9.22 -20.79
CA ILE A 728 13.70 10.01 -22.00
C ILE A 728 14.90 9.42 -22.75
N LEU A 729 14.71 9.09 -24.03
CA LEU A 729 15.72 8.47 -24.90
C LEU A 729 16.43 9.50 -25.78
N ASN A 730 15.75 10.59 -26.14
CA ASN A 730 16.31 11.63 -27.01
C ASN A 730 17.29 12.53 -26.27
N GLN A 731 18.59 12.24 -26.40
CA GLN A 731 19.67 12.96 -25.74
C GLN A 731 19.68 14.46 -26.05
N SER A 732 19.29 14.88 -27.26
CA SER A 732 19.22 16.30 -27.64
C SER A 732 18.22 17.11 -26.79
N ILE A 733 17.15 16.47 -26.30
CA ILE A 733 16.16 17.10 -25.41
C ILE A 733 16.72 17.24 -23.99
N ILE A 734 17.51 16.26 -23.55
CA ILE A 734 18.18 16.23 -22.25
C ILE A 734 19.26 17.33 -22.21
N ASP A 735 20.18 17.32 -23.19
CA ASP A 735 21.32 18.24 -23.30
C ASP A 735 20.87 19.70 -23.48
N ALA A 736 19.78 19.94 -24.22
CA ALA A 736 19.20 21.27 -24.39
C ALA A 736 18.52 21.83 -23.12
N GLY A 737 18.37 21.03 -22.06
CA GLY A 737 17.73 21.49 -20.82
C GLY A 737 16.22 21.74 -20.94
N THR A 738 15.58 21.21 -21.98
CA THR A 738 14.19 21.50 -22.34
C THR A 738 13.22 21.00 -21.26
N ALA A 739 12.16 21.76 -21.01
CA ALA A 739 11.09 21.33 -20.12
C ALA A 739 10.25 20.23 -20.80
N VAL A 740 10.14 19.09 -20.13
CA VAL A 740 9.38 17.89 -20.54
C VAL A 740 8.17 17.77 -19.63
N ASN A 741 6.97 17.88 -20.17
CA ASN A 741 5.72 17.66 -19.45
C ASN A 741 5.14 16.31 -19.86
N VAL A 742 4.95 15.45 -18.86
CA VAL A 742 4.32 14.13 -19.00
C VAL A 742 2.89 14.23 -18.46
N SER A 743 1.91 14.13 -19.32
CA SER A 743 0.49 13.97 -18.93
C SER A 743 0.09 12.50 -19.05
N LEU A 744 -0.69 12.00 -18.10
CA LEU A 744 -1.17 10.63 -18.07
C LEU A 744 -2.59 10.54 -17.51
N GLU A 745 -3.36 9.54 -17.95
CA GLU A 745 -4.57 9.13 -17.22
C GLU A 745 -4.22 8.00 -16.24
N SER A 746 -4.47 8.23 -14.95
CA SER A 746 -4.32 7.24 -13.87
C SER A 746 -5.65 7.03 -13.16
N GLN A 747 -5.82 5.84 -12.58
CA GLN A 747 -6.91 5.53 -11.64
C GLN A 747 -6.35 5.06 -10.28
N SER A 748 -5.10 5.45 -9.96
CA SER A 748 -4.45 5.18 -8.66
C SER A 748 -5.15 5.86 -7.48
N ASP A 749 -5.90 6.92 -7.74
CA ASP A 749 -6.64 7.64 -6.72
C ASP A 749 -7.89 6.82 -6.36
N TYR A 750 -7.86 6.17 -5.21
CA TYR A 750 -9.00 5.48 -4.56
C TYR A 750 -10.11 6.46 -4.09
N SER A 751 -10.22 7.62 -4.76
CA SER A 751 -11.27 8.62 -4.52
C SER A 751 -12.59 8.11 -5.11
N GLN A 752 -13.56 7.91 -4.24
CA GLN A 752 -14.89 7.39 -4.56
C GLN A 752 -15.81 8.43 -5.24
N GLU A 753 -15.25 9.51 -5.79
CA GLU A 753 -15.98 10.61 -6.41
C GLU A 753 -16.57 10.21 -7.76
N ARG A 754 -17.85 10.51 -7.96
CA ARG A 754 -18.54 10.15 -9.20
C ARG A 754 -18.36 11.25 -10.24
N LYS A 755 -17.47 11.01 -11.20
CA LYS A 755 -17.20 11.92 -12.33
C LYS A 755 -18.15 11.61 -13.49
N THR A 756 -19.16 12.45 -13.73
CA THR A 756 -20.09 12.34 -14.86
C THR A 756 -19.57 13.14 -16.04
N MET A 757 -19.45 12.50 -17.20
CA MET A 757 -18.96 13.09 -18.44
C MET A 757 -20.00 12.95 -19.55
N LEU A 758 -20.43 14.10 -20.09
CA LEU A 758 -21.25 14.20 -21.29
C LEU A 758 -20.38 14.76 -22.44
N GLY A 759 -20.45 14.15 -23.61
CA GLY A 759 -19.63 14.52 -24.77
C GLY A 759 -20.45 14.56 -26.07
N MET A 760 -20.14 15.54 -26.92
CA MET A 760 -20.64 15.64 -28.29
C MET A 760 -19.52 16.07 -29.22
N ASN A 761 -19.15 15.21 -30.17
CA ASN A 761 -18.33 15.57 -31.31
C ASN A 761 -19.23 15.69 -32.55
N TRP A 762 -19.01 16.70 -33.38
CA TRP A 762 -19.58 16.79 -34.72
C TRP A 762 -18.48 17.04 -35.74
N GLN A 763 -18.67 16.52 -36.96
CA GLN A 763 -17.76 16.71 -38.09
C GLN A 763 -18.58 16.85 -39.37
N TYR A 764 -18.28 17.86 -40.17
CA TYR A 764 -18.88 18.12 -41.46
C TYR A 764 -17.82 18.10 -42.57
N ASP A 765 -17.94 17.13 -43.47
CA ASP A 765 -17.00 16.91 -44.57
C ASP A 765 -17.44 17.72 -45.81
N PHE A 766 -16.99 18.97 -45.94
CA PHE A 766 -17.31 19.81 -47.10
C PHE A 766 -16.78 19.18 -48.40
N SER A 767 -15.52 18.73 -48.39
CA SER A 767 -14.87 17.98 -49.47
C SER A 767 -13.92 16.93 -48.89
N LYS A 768 -13.32 16.07 -49.74
CA LYS A 768 -12.27 15.11 -49.30
C LYS A 768 -11.05 15.80 -48.65
N ASN A 769 -10.87 17.08 -48.92
CA ASN A 769 -9.69 17.87 -48.54
C ASN A 769 -9.99 18.91 -47.46
N PHE A 770 -11.26 19.19 -47.17
CA PHE A 770 -11.67 20.22 -46.22
C PHE A 770 -12.81 19.72 -45.33
N GLN A 771 -12.53 19.61 -44.04
CA GLN A 771 -13.46 19.19 -43.00
C GLN A 771 -13.47 20.23 -41.87
N MET A 772 -14.64 20.44 -41.28
CA MET A 772 -14.81 21.23 -40.05
C MET A 772 -15.38 20.33 -38.98
N SER A 773 -14.83 20.38 -37.78
CA SER A 773 -15.35 19.62 -36.64
C SER A 773 -15.41 20.48 -35.38
N GLY A 774 -16.22 20.05 -34.43
CA GLY A 774 -16.28 20.66 -33.11
C GLY A 774 -16.56 19.63 -32.03
N THR A 775 -16.12 19.95 -30.83
CA THR A 775 -16.22 19.10 -29.65
C THR A 775 -16.83 19.93 -28.52
N LEU A 776 -17.81 19.37 -27.83
CA LEU A 776 -18.40 19.90 -26.60
C LEU A 776 -18.30 18.80 -25.54
N GLN A 777 -17.78 19.12 -24.37
CA GLN A 777 -17.67 18.22 -23.23
C GLN A 777 -18.14 18.92 -21.97
N HIS A 778 -18.82 18.20 -21.10
CA HIS A 778 -19.22 18.66 -19.78
C HIS A 778 -18.82 17.59 -18.75
N LEU A 779 -17.99 17.97 -17.78
CA LEU A 779 -17.51 17.12 -16.71
C LEU A 779 -17.98 17.68 -15.38
N SER A 780 -18.79 16.92 -14.65
CA SER A 780 -19.29 17.24 -13.32
C SER A 780 -18.90 16.14 -12.34
N GLU A 781 -18.27 16.53 -11.23
CA GLU A 781 -17.84 15.63 -10.18
C GLU A 781 -18.78 15.74 -8.98
N GLN A 782 -19.06 14.61 -8.33
CA GLN A 782 -19.88 14.56 -7.13
C GLN A 782 -19.06 14.02 -5.95
N ALA A 783 -18.78 14.91 -4.99
CA ALA A 783 -18.18 14.59 -3.71
C ALA A 783 -19.09 13.68 -2.85
N LEU A 784 -18.49 12.87 -1.98
CA LEU A 784 -19.22 11.97 -1.08
C LEU A 784 -19.95 12.72 0.04
N THR A 785 -19.40 13.87 0.44
CA THR A 785 -19.90 14.69 1.55
C THR A 785 -20.30 16.06 1.03
N THR A 786 -21.35 16.65 1.62
CA THR A 786 -21.80 18.01 1.28
C THR A 786 -20.83 19.09 1.75
N LYS A 787 -20.00 18.79 2.75
CA LYS A 787 -18.86 19.60 3.16
C LYS A 787 -17.59 18.96 2.58
N VAL A 788 -16.89 19.70 1.74
CA VAL A 788 -15.60 19.33 1.16
C VAL A 788 -14.46 20.08 1.86
N SER A 789 -13.28 19.48 1.87
CA SER A 789 -12.05 20.13 2.34
C SER A 789 -11.49 21.02 1.23
N MET A 790 -10.73 22.06 1.61
CA MET A 790 -10.02 22.90 0.66
C MET A 790 -8.94 22.09 -0.06
N GLY A 791 -8.85 22.19 -1.39
CA GLY A 791 -8.04 21.31 -2.24
C GLY A 791 -8.72 19.98 -2.62
N SER A 792 -10.00 19.80 -2.29
CA SER A 792 -10.84 18.67 -2.72
C SER A 792 -12.21 19.16 -3.23
N GLU A 793 -12.21 20.32 -3.89
CA GLU A 793 -13.40 20.90 -4.49
C GLU A 793 -13.81 20.16 -5.77
N PRO A 794 -15.07 19.71 -5.90
CA PRO A 794 -15.52 18.96 -7.08
C PRO A 794 -15.61 19.87 -8.31
N LEU A 795 -15.10 19.40 -9.44
CA LEU A 795 -15.12 20.14 -10.71
C LEU A 795 -16.53 20.15 -11.36
N ASN A 796 -16.86 21.24 -12.04
CA ASN A 796 -18.08 21.34 -12.85
C ASN A 796 -17.82 22.20 -14.10
N ASN A 797 -17.13 21.61 -15.07
CA ASN A 797 -16.51 22.32 -16.20
C ASN A 797 -17.17 21.96 -17.53
N THR A 798 -17.39 22.97 -18.38
CA THR A 798 -17.84 22.78 -19.77
C THR A 798 -16.75 23.29 -20.72
N ILE A 799 -16.23 22.41 -21.55
CA ILE A 799 -15.19 22.69 -22.55
C ILE A 799 -15.82 22.58 -23.93
N TRP A 800 -15.57 23.56 -24.80
CA TRP A 800 -15.95 23.49 -26.21
C TRP A 800 -14.78 23.90 -27.10
N GLY A 801 -14.74 23.37 -28.30
CA GLY A 801 -13.68 23.66 -29.28
C GLY A 801 -14.14 23.44 -30.71
N LEU A 802 -13.46 24.11 -31.63
CA LEU A 802 -13.66 24.01 -33.07
C LEU A 802 -12.32 23.66 -33.73
N ASN A 803 -12.35 22.84 -34.78
CA ASN A 803 -11.18 22.48 -35.58
C ASN A 803 -11.54 22.61 -37.08
N LEU A 804 -10.61 23.18 -37.84
CA LEU A 804 -10.66 23.30 -39.29
C LEU A 804 -9.44 22.56 -39.85
N ASN A 805 -9.67 21.47 -40.58
CA ASN A 805 -8.61 20.71 -41.22
C ASN A 805 -8.74 20.84 -42.74
N TRP A 806 -7.72 21.43 -43.35
CA TRP A 806 -7.59 21.59 -44.79
C TRP A 806 -6.27 20.96 -45.25
N LYS A 807 -6.36 19.88 -46.04
CA LYS A 807 -5.21 19.18 -46.61
C LYS A 807 -5.21 19.34 -48.13
N HIS A 808 -4.15 19.92 -48.67
CA HIS A 808 -3.97 20.05 -50.12
C HIS A 808 -2.53 19.75 -50.52
N GLU A 809 -2.35 18.95 -51.56
CA GLU A 809 -1.04 18.58 -52.11
C GLU A 809 -0.66 19.60 -53.19
N SER A 810 0.39 20.37 -52.94
CA SER A 810 0.85 21.43 -53.86
C SER A 810 1.94 20.92 -54.79
N GLN A 811 1.55 20.41 -55.95
CA GLN A 811 2.50 19.97 -56.98
C GLN A 811 3.44 21.11 -57.42
N TRP A 812 3.01 22.38 -57.33
CA TRP A 812 3.89 23.52 -57.58
C TRP A 812 5.05 23.61 -56.58
N LEU A 813 4.78 23.38 -55.29
CA LEU A 813 5.82 23.42 -54.26
C LEU A 813 6.81 22.27 -54.44
N THR A 814 6.31 21.06 -54.73
CA THR A 814 7.12 19.88 -55.09
C THR A 814 8.02 20.20 -56.27
N ASN A 815 7.46 20.68 -57.38
CA ASN A 815 8.20 21.03 -58.60
C ASN A 815 9.21 22.19 -58.43
N VAL A 816 9.13 22.98 -57.35
CA VAL A 816 10.11 24.02 -56.98
C VAL A 816 11.21 23.42 -56.09
N LEU A 817 10.86 22.56 -55.15
CA LEU A 817 11.82 21.80 -54.33
C LEU A 817 12.68 20.85 -55.19
N ASP A 818 12.07 20.14 -56.13
CA ASP A 818 12.76 19.25 -57.10
C ASP A 818 13.73 20.00 -58.04
N LYS A 819 13.73 21.34 -58.03
CA LYS A 819 14.68 22.20 -58.77
C LYS A 819 15.79 22.76 -57.91
N ILE A 820 15.78 22.52 -56.61
CA ILE A 820 16.90 22.77 -55.71
C ILE A 820 17.77 21.51 -55.72
N PRO A 821 19.10 21.61 -55.94
CA PRO A 821 20.00 20.44 -56.03
C PRO A 821 20.08 19.59 -54.76
#